data_AF-A0A3C0Y3F1-F1
#
_entry.id   AF-A0A3C0Y3F1-F1
#
_cell.length_a   1.000
_cell.length_b   1.000
_cell.length_c   1.000
_cell.angle_alpha   90.00
_cell.angle_beta   90.00
_cell.angle_gamma   90.00
#
_symmetry.space_group_name_H-M   'P 1'
#
loop_
_entity.id
_entity.type
_entity.pdbx_description
1 polymer ?
#
loop_
_entity_poly.entity_id
_entity_poly.type
_entity_poly.pdbx_seq_one_letter_code
_entity_poly.pdbx_strand_id
1 'polypeptide(L)'
;MEHHNLLTALTVMALLASTGSRPVNSPFQSSAWIDFDQALLYVEDKSAGPTQGSRICVLSSYARDLLQVHYLPHLSRLAESLRNIAPKFAAELGKVLGADPEAALPLLFFVRAEPVFDWIEVSETQLDVVCRFGWPLPWNLFRHLNSTLLRRWGLHPEIRDALLGHADRDAESHGDFSVRVPADDLELARPLVNRLQVELGFSLPAQDVGPQIASTLVVDKTIDQLGRRFGRQARAERREVTLKSARQLAEQEIQIELKGRGVDQLSSNDLDVIARRMLLRPDGLPHIMGSIRYDVFEELLTTQWHTRGKHARLRRRYVLTPEGRQLFTEDVVVAGKRLGQFSAIFESLISGKHKNAERPVMAAALAAIDLVVNSNVAHFQALCSLLCNHHSIQLVRFGGRFWFEWSYGAKWQDGKPVFRVEVTTRAANWISLARAGKSSSKVPALPLALASLPGALDDDTLDLAGLIKKLVKLRSQTNALRLPGVYASYLSARRPSAALPHADWIRVTTESAPLRLQGESPESLQTGSDADNEAEHFFRSHHQPATKVKGTVLERCKLLFDAIEKSLRSTNSNRQIAAQIAREVKESGFDRGDAPFLLAHFATHLLTRKPKRGNRDRLRASTAQRYWYSLAPPFSDAIADANLIDMEEDELTDLYTEVVASWVSSATDGPGSEADGRLAGISDAPLRTLQQLREFHDFIRSTYGLLDPNWAEISPAITVGVGRPGLLLLNEYIAVLAMQLGGTAVNEVDENVLSKAFVLIACSRFGLRIGEAVGLNRSDWLDSAGSLTVLVRSNWTRALKTASSRRQVPLIETLTVTEQEVIEKVLLNWVHREGVQSDTPLLAGVSRESFIGIKNLIGASLIADIKWVTRHDGSTVHMLRHGFSMRVLSILLGVKLDPSVILTPQLVEATRRLLLGSTETDRRTLWAVARLLGHASPAMTLRSYINCLYLWMPQVAASSSTDSHLPPLRALNLDAIQLDPGYLIGQRQAEVTQAASIEPLLLRYLRFLRLLVIGQTEMKAAEHAKVSAHEAQALGAQMAKAAARLAADEKRFGAYKLLGGVSTTRMSNLVQIAQAAASIPTNLAGLEDWVHTVGPSRQILLFDQAQLDFFKAFSLAMNFTGDDLWLVSGSTLHPGLSKMIQTAGLKDYLHAKQDVGRTFQLDVARFDRPPWGAPERVVAIVRESGELRGSFELLLLWAVWNTIAACAKIGAD
;
A
#
# COMPACT_ATOMS: atom_id res chain seq x y z
N MET A 1 50.71 15.49 34.04
CA MET A 1 50.27 15.72 32.64
C MET A 1 50.34 14.41 31.85
N GLU A 2 51.53 13.85 31.65
CA GLU A 2 51.76 12.65 30.84
C GLU A 2 50.87 11.46 31.23
N HIS A 3 50.84 11.09 32.53
CA HIS A 3 49.98 10.00 33.01
C HIS A 3 48.49 10.20 32.66
N HIS A 4 47.93 11.39 32.88
CA HIS A 4 46.54 11.68 32.54
C HIS A 4 46.30 11.55 31.04
N ASN A 5 47.18 12.13 30.21
CA ASN A 5 47.00 12.09 28.75
C ASN A 5 47.08 10.66 28.20
N LEU A 6 48.00 9.82 28.72
CA LEU A 6 48.10 8.42 28.33
C LEU A 6 46.89 7.60 28.80
N LEU A 7 46.41 7.84 30.02
CA LEU A 7 45.22 7.16 30.53
C LEU A 7 43.96 7.57 29.74
N THR A 8 43.82 8.85 29.39
CA THR A 8 42.75 9.33 28.49
C THR A 8 42.86 8.65 27.13
N ALA A 9 44.04 8.59 26.53
CA ALA A 9 44.25 7.94 25.24
C ALA A 9 43.91 6.45 25.27
N LEU A 10 44.35 5.71 26.29
CA LEU A 10 44.00 4.30 26.51
C LEU A 10 42.49 4.12 26.63
N THR A 11 41.81 5.00 27.37
CA THR A 11 40.36 4.96 27.56
C THR A 11 39.62 5.21 26.25
N VAL A 12 40.04 6.20 25.48
CA VAL A 12 39.47 6.49 24.15
C VAL A 12 39.66 5.30 23.20
N MET A 13 40.87 4.72 23.15
CA MET A 13 41.15 3.52 22.34
C MET A 13 40.27 2.34 22.72
N ALA A 14 40.13 2.07 24.01
CA ALA A 14 39.29 0.99 24.52
C ALA A 14 37.82 1.18 24.13
N LEU A 15 37.31 2.41 24.18
CA LEU A 15 35.94 2.73 23.78
C LEU A 15 35.74 2.65 22.26
N LEU A 16 36.70 3.12 21.45
CA LEU A 16 36.68 2.94 19.99
C LEU A 16 36.71 1.46 19.61
N ALA A 17 37.54 0.66 20.29
CA ALA A 17 37.61 -0.79 20.12
C ALA A 17 36.30 -1.48 20.52
N SER A 18 35.66 -1.05 21.60
CA SER A 18 34.37 -1.59 22.07
C SER A 18 33.22 -1.32 21.10
N THR A 19 33.22 -0.15 20.46
CA THR A 19 32.01 0.39 19.80
C THR A 19 32.10 0.50 18.28
N GLY A 20 33.30 0.38 17.70
CA GLY A 20 33.53 0.64 16.28
C GLY A 20 33.16 2.08 15.87
N SER A 21 33.20 3.01 16.83
CA SER A 21 32.87 4.42 16.59
C SER A 21 33.92 5.12 15.73
N ARG A 22 33.50 6.15 15.02
CA ARG A 22 34.38 7.04 14.25
C ARG A 22 35.15 7.94 15.23
N PRO A 23 36.44 8.22 14.98
CA PRO A 23 37.26 9.09 15.83
C PRO A 23 36.92 10.59 15.63
N VAL A 24 35.66 10.96 15.85
CA VAL A 24 35.20 12.36 15.80
C VAL A 24 35.68 13.14 17.03
N ASN A 25 35.61 14.46 16.99
CA ASN A 25 35.87 15.31 18.16
C ASN A 25 34.95 14.96 19.34
N SER A 26 35.56 14.72 20.51
CA SER A 26 34.92 14.27 21.75
C SER A 26 33.85 13.19 21.50
N PRO A 27 34.27 11.98 21.07
CA PRO A 27 33.32 10.94 20.64
C PRO A 27 32.49 10.39 21.80
N PHE A 28 33.01 10.47 23.04
CA PHE A 28 32.38 10.02 24.29
C PHE A 28 32.43 11.17 25.30
N GLN A 29 31.57 12.18 25.10
CA GLN A 29 31.71 13.47 25.76
C GLN A 29 31.24 13.52 27.23
N SER A 30 30.39 12.58 27.67
CA SER A 30 29.79 12.61 29.01
C SER A 30 29.59 11.20 29.56
N SER A 31 29.74 11.05 30.88
CA SER A 31 29.39 9.83 31.61
C SER A 31 27.88 9.56 31.63
N ALA A 32 27.06 10.60 31.38
CA ALA A 32 25.60 10.46 31.21
C ALA A 32 25.21 9.62 29.99
N TRP A 33 26.15 9.35 29.07
CA TRP A 33 25.95 8.50 27.89
C TRP A 33 26.23 7.02 28.17
N ILE A 34 26.58 6.66 29.41
CA ILE A 34 27.04 5.34 29.80
C ILE A 34 26.07 4.75 30.83
N ASP A 35 25.55 3.56 30.54
CA ASP A 35 24.93 2.71 31.57
C ASP A 35 25.95 1.66 31.98
N PHE A 36 26.57 1.85 33.14
CA PHE A 36 27.54 0.90 33.67
C PHE A 36 26.89 -0.40 34.17
N ASP A 37 25.63 -0.35 34.60
CA ASP A 37 24.91 -1.49 35.17
C ASP A 37 24.55 -2.48 34.04
N GLN A 38 24.01 -1.98 32.93
CA GLN A 38 23.71 -2.77 31.73
C GLN A 38 24.89 -2.86 30.74
N ALA A 39 26.00 -2.20 31.05
CA ALA A 39 27.18 -2.08 30.19
C ALA A 39 26.79 -1.66 28.74
N LEU A 40 26.10 -0.53 28.64
CA LEU A 40 25.65 0.09 27.38
C LEU A 40 26.28 1.47 27.20
N LEU A 41 26.52 1.84 25.94
CA LEU A 41 27.05 3.15 25.56
C LEU A 41 26.21 3.78 24.45
N TYR A 42 25.77 5.02 24.67
CA TYR A 42 25.20 5.88 23.64
C TYR A 42 26.31 6.51 22.79
N VAL A 43 26.19 6.36 21.47
CA VAL A 43 27.17 6.86 20.51
C VAL A 43 26.49 7.75 19.47
N GLU A 44 27.06 8.93 19.24
CA GLU A 44 26.65 9.87 18.18
C GLU A 44 27.89 10.35 17.43
N ASP A 45 28.33 9.60 16.41
CA ASP A 45 29.59 9.81 15.69
C ASP A 45 29.42 10.06 14.17
N LYS A 46 28.21 9.86 13.63
CA LYS A 46 27.89 10.06 12.21
C LYS A 46 26.85 11.16 12.07
N SER A 47 27.29 12.22 11.42
CA SER A 47 26.45 13.37 11.11
C SER A 47 26.72 13.93 9.72
N ALA A 48 26.76 13.03 8.73
CA ALA A 48 26.91 13.43 7.35
C ALA A 48 25.54 13.84 6.81
N GLY A 49 25.42 15.12 6.44
CA GLY A 49 24.19 15.70 5.93
C GLY A 49 23.06 15.72 6.97
N PRO A 50 21.80 15.67 6.50
CA PRO A 50 20.62 15.85 7.33
C PRO A 50 20.36 14.68 8.33
N THR A 51 21.05 13.54 8.24
CA THR A 51 20.85 12.41 9.19
C THR A 51 21.50 12.58 10.59
N GLN A 52 20.73 12.35 11.67
CA GLN A 52 21.25 12.16 13.03
C GLN A 52 21.40 10.65 13.33
N GLY A 53 22.63 10.13 13.21
CA GLY A 53 22.93 8.69 13.35
C GLY A 53 23.36 8.28 14.76
N SER A 54 22.51 8.47 15.76
CA SER A 54 22.76 7.92 17.10
C SER A 54 22.48 6.41 17.16
N ARG A 55 23.23 5.70 17.99
CA ARG A 55 23.07 4.26 18.21
C ARG A 55 23.49 3.85 19.62
N ILE A 56 23.14 2.62 19.98
CA ILE A 56 23.59 1.98 21.21
C ILE A 56 24.60 0.90 20.88
N CYS A 57 25.66 0.85 21.68
CA CYS A 57 26.75 -0.09 21.56
C CYS A 57 26.99 -0.81 22.88
N VAL A 58 27.63 -1.96 22.78
CA VAL A 58 28.12 -2.71 23.93
C VAL A 58 29.30 -1.94 24.54
N LEU A 59 29.24 -1.69 25.85
CA LEU A 59 30.42 -1.36 26.63
C LEU A 59 31.09 -2.67 27.07
N SER A 60 32.30 -2.93 26.59
CA SER A 60 33.04 -4.12 26.98
C SER A 60 33.36 -4.08 28.48
N SER A 61 33.50 -5.26 29.07
CA SER A 61 33.98 -5.44 30.45
C SER A 61 35.26 -4.66 30.71
N TYR A 62 36.24 -4.77 29.83
CA TYR A 62 37.48 -4.01 29.92
C TYR A 62 37.26 -2.49 29.93
N ALA A 63 36.51 -1.94 28.96
CA ALA A 63 36.29 -0.49 28.88
C ALA A 63 35.48 0.03 30.07
N ARG A 64 34.51 -0.78 30.55
CA ARG A 64 33.75 -0.50 31.77
C ARG A 64 34.65 -0.43 32.99
N ASP A 65 35.48 -1.45 33.20
CA ASP A 65 36.33 -1.56 34.38
C ASP A 65 37.44 -0.48 34.32
N LEU A 66 38.01 -0.20 33.14
CA LEU A 66 38.94 0.91 32.94
C LEU A 66 38.33 2.27 33.32
N LEU A 67 37.07 2.50 32.95
CA LEU A 67 36.36 3.73 33.31
C LEU A 67 36.04 3.80 34.82
N GLN A 68 35.40 2.77 35.37
CA GLN A 68 34.89 2.78 36.75
C GLN A 68 35.98 2.65 37.80
N VAL A 69 36.98 1.82 37.54
CA VAL A 69 38.00 1.45 38.54
C VAL A 69 39.24 2.35 38.44
N HIS A 70 39.57 2.87 37.24
CA HIS A 70 40.80 3.65 37.05
C HIS A 70 40.54 5.11 36.65
N TYR A 71 39.81 5.36 35.55
CA TYR A 71 39.71 6.71 34.99
C TYR A 71 38.87 7.68 35.84
N LEU A 72 37.65 7.28 36.25
CA LEU A 72 36.80 8.14 37.09
C LEU A 72 37.41 8.40 38.48
N PRO A 73 37.98 7.39 39.19
CA PRO A 73 38.73 7.64 40.42
C PRO A 73 39.95 8.54 40.21
N HIS A 74 40.67 8.42 39.08
CA HIS A 74 41.75 9.33 38.72
C HIS A 74 41.26 10.77 38.55
N LEU A 75 40.14 11.01 37.86
CA LEU A 75 39.54 12.35 37.73
C LEU A 75 39.14 12.94 39.10
N SER A 76 38.64 12.11 40.02
CA SER A 76 38.33 12.53 41.39
C SER A 76 39.58 13.01 42.15
N ARG A 77 40.67 12.23 42.11
CA ARG A 77 41.96 12.62 42.70
C ARG A 77 42.54 13.87 42.05
N LEU A 78 42.39 14.02 40.73
CA LEU A 78 42.82 15.20 39.99
C LEU A 78 42.04 16.45 40.40
N ALA A 79 40.72 16.34 40.57
CA ALA A 79 39.88 17.44 41.04
C ALA A 79 40.26 17.89 42.46
N GLU A 80 40.54 16.95 43.36
CA GLU A 80 41.00 17.26 44.72
C GLU A 80 42.35 17.96 44.72
N SER A 81 43.31 17.45 43.95
CA SER A 81 44.65 18.02 43.86
C SER A 81 44.67 19.43 43.24
N LEU A 82 43.73 19.71 42.32
CA LEU A 82 43.58 21.04 41.69
C LEU A 82 42.74 22.02 42.51
N ARG A 83 42.07 21.60 43.59
CA ARG A 83 41.11 22.43 44.32
C ARG A 83 41.69 23.77 44.79
N ASN A 84 42.94 23.77 45.24
CA ASN A 84 43.62 24.97 45.74
C ASN A 84 44.44 25.71 44.67
N ILE A 85 44.68 25.08 43.51
CA ILE A 85 45.56 25.60 42.45
C ILE A 85 44.73 26.18 41.30
N ALA A 86 43.71 25.45 40.85
CA ALA A 86 42.79 25.82 39.77
C ALA A 86 41.33 25.54 40.20
N PRO A 87 40.78 26.30 41.17
CA PRO A 87 39.49 25.99 41.80
C PRO A 87 38.32 25.92 40.82
N LYS A 88 38.29 26.78 39.80
CA LYS A 88 37.26 26.76 38.75
C LYS A 88 37.31 25.46 37.93
N PHE A 89 38.50 25.01 37.56
CA PHE A 89 38.69 23.77 36.81
C PHE A 89 38.29 22.54 37.66
N ALA A 90 38.68 22.54 38.94
CA ALA A 90 38.29 21.49 39.88
C ALA A 90 36.76 21.41 40.08
N ALA A 91 36.06 22.55 40.12
CA ALA A 91 34.60 22.59 40.18
C ALA A 91 33.95 21.98 38.94
N GLU A 92 34.47 22.27 37.74
CA GLU A 92 33.98 21.68 36.49
C GLU A 92 34.27 20.17 36.40
N LEU A 93 35.41 19.70 36.93
CA LEU A 93 35.63 18.25 37.09
C LEU A 93 34.62 17.60 38.03
N GLY A 94 34.21 18.30 39.10
CA GLY A 94 33.13 17.87 39.97
C GLY A 94 31.81 17.68 39.22
N LYS A 95 31.47 18.60 38.31
CA LYS A 95 30.31 18.48 37.42
C LYS A 95 30.42 17.29 36.46
N VAL A 96 31.59 17.09 35.84
CA VAL A 96 31.86 15.93 34.96
C VAL A 96 31.67 14.61 35.72
N LEU A 97 32.21 14.50 36.93
CA LEU A 97 32.05 13.32 37.79
C LEU A 97 30.58 13.11 38.20
N GLY A 98 29.81 14.19 38.38
CA GLY A 98 28.38 14.17 38.63
C GLY A 98 27.50 13.94 37.39
N ALA A 99 28.09 13.76 36.20
CA ALA A 99 27.38 13.62 34.92
C ALA A 99 26.46 14.83 34.59
N ASP A 100 26.83 16.03 35.05
CA ASP A 100 26.06 17.25 34.84
C ASP A 100 26.09 17.66 33.34
N PRO A 101 24.93 17.85 32.69
CA PRO A 101 24.87 18.28 31.29
C PRO A 101 25.46 19.69 31.05
N GLU A 102 25.54 20.52 32.09
CA GLU A 102 26.11 21.88 32.04
C GLU A 102 27.61 21.92 32.38
N ALA A 103 28.27 20.75 32.41
CA ALA A 103 29.72 20.68 32.57
C ALA A 103 30.44 21.35 31.38
N ALA A 104 31.37 22.25 31.69
CA ALA A 104 32.21 22.96 30.73
C ALA A 104 33.35 22.12 30.14
N LEU A 105 33.54 20.91 30.64
CA LEU A 105 34.62 20.00 30.26
C LEU A 105 34.03 18.70 29.70
N PRO A 106 34.60 18.12 28.63
CA PRO A 106 34.24 16.77 28.23
C PRO A 106 34.74 15.75 29.25
N LEU A 107 34.09 14.58 29.31
CA LEU A 107 34.53 13.43 30.13
C LEU A 107 35.99 13.05 29.83
N LEU A 108 36.35 13.05 28.54
CA LEU A 108 37.68 12.71 28.04
C LEU A 108 38.33 13.97 27.48
N PHE A 109 39.43 14.39 28.09
CA PHE A 109 40.23 15.54 27.66
C PHE A 109 41.72 15.25 27.86
N PHE A 110 42.56 15.99 27.15
CA PHE A 110 43.99 16.07 27.44
C PHE A 110 44.30 17.32 28.23
N VAL A 111 45.36 17.27 29.03
CA VAL A 111 45.87 18.41 29.80
C VAL A 111 47.15 18.92 29.15
N ARG A 112 47.28 20.23 29.09
CA ARG A 112 48.51 20.96 28.78
C ARG A 112 48.92 21.75 30.01
N ALA A 113 50.17 21.61 30.45
CA ALA A 113 50.70 22.33 31.63
C ALA A 113 51.41 23.64 31.28
N GLU A 114 51.97 23.77 30.07
CA GLU A 114 52.79 24.91 29.64
C GLU A 114 52.36 25.46 28.28
N PRO A 115 52.49 26.78 28.02
CA PRO A 115 52.94 27.82 28.95
C PRO A 115 51.89 28.20 30.01
N VAL A 116 50.63 27.81 29.80
CA VAL A 116 49.50 28.01 30.71
C VAL A 116 48.74 26.70 30.85
N PHE A 117 48.31 26.38 32.08
CA PHE A 117 47.50 25.21 32.36
C PHE A 117 46.14 25.29 31.66
N ASP A 118 45.83 24.25 30.88
CA ASP A 118 44.67 24.25 30.01
C ASP A 118 44.24 22.83 29.60
N TRP A 119 43.03 22.69 29.07
CA TRP A 119 42.53 21.43 28.49
C TRP A 119 42.50 21.47 26.97
N ILE A 120 42.65 20.29 26.36
CA ILE A 120 42.61 20.09 24.92
C ILE A 120 41.55 19.03 24.61
N GLU A 121 40.68 19.34 23.65
CA GLU A 121 39.64 18.42 23.16
C GLU A 121 40.28 17.16 22.54
N VAL A 122 39.74 15.99 22.84
CA VAL A 122 40.15 14.76 22.16
C VAL A 122 39.68 14.80 20.71
N SER A 123 40.62 14.73 19.78
CA SER A 123 40.42 14.58 18.33
C SER A 123 41.42 13.58 17.77
N GLU A 124 41.19 13.11 16.55
CA GLU A 124 42.13 12.26 15.81
C GLU A 124 43.54 12.87 15.77
N THR A 125 43.63 14.17 15.46
CA THR A 125 44.90 14.91 15.43
C THR A 125 45.60 14.99 16.79
N GLN A 126 44.85 15.09 17.89
CA GLN A 126 45.45 15.14 19.23
C GLN A 126 45.83 13.75 19.74
N LEU A 127 45.08 12.71 19.34
CA LEU A 127 45.46 11.33 19.60
C LEU A 127 46.81 11.00 18.93
N ASP A 128 47.05 11.44 17.69
CA ASP A 128 48.37 11.29 17.04
C ASP A 128 49.49 12.00 17.82
N VAL A 129 49.22 13.18 18.36
CA VAL A 129 50.21 13.96 19.13
C VAL A 129 50.53 13.31 20.47
N VAL A 130 49.54 12.72 21.15
CA VAL A 130 49.72 12.09 22.47
C VAL A 130 50.27 10.67 22.34
N CYS A 131 49.81 9.89 21.36
CA CYS A 131 50.18 8.49 21.14
C CYS A 131 51.45 8.31 20.30
N ARG A 132 52.43 9.23 20.42
CA ARG A 132 53.70 9.26 19.65
C ARG A 132 54.59 8.02 19.75
N PHE A 133 54.16 6.96 20.44
CA PHE A 133 54.86 5.67 20.61
C PHE A 133 54.76 4.74 19.38
N GLY A 134 54.53 5.28 18.18
CA GLY A 134 54.58 4.50 16.94
C GLY A 134 53.28 3.80 16.55
N TRP A 135 52.10 4.38 16.83
CA TRP A 135 50.82 3.92 16.28
C TRP A 135 50.80 4.14 14.75
N PRO A 136 50.98 3.09 13.90
CA PRO A 136 51.15 3.27 12.46
C PRO A 136 49.82 3.14 11.70
N LEU A 137 48.71 2.97 12.40
CA LEU A 137 47.43 2.57 11.84
C LEU A 137 46.41 3.72 11.88
N PRO A 138 45.46 3.79 10.95
CA PRO A 138 44.39 4.79 11.02
C PRO A 138 43.52 4.62 12.28
N TRP A 139 43.07 5.71 12.90
CA TRP A 139 42.21 5.67 14.10
C TRP A 139 40.83 5.05 13.85
N ASN A 140 40.39 4.98 12.59
CA ASN A 140 39.17 4.28 12.19
C ASN A 140 39.33 2.74 12.10
N LEU A 141 40.53 2.20 12.34
CA LEU A 141 40.84 0.76 12.26
C LEU A 141 39.87 -0.09 13.08
N PHE A 142 39.55 0.32 14.31
CA PHE A 142 38.68 -0.44 15.21
C PHE A 142 37.29 -0.69 14.63
N ARG A 143 36.79 0.23 13.80
CA ARG A 143 35.54 0.04 13.05
C ARG A 143 35.66 -1.08 12.02
N HIS A 144 36.76 -1.12 11.28
CA HIS A 144 37.03 -2.18 10.29
C HIS A 144 37.27 -3.53 10.96
N LEU A 145 37.98 -3.56 12.09
CA LEU A 145 38.22 -4.76 12.88
C LEU A 145 36.91 -5.32 13.45
N ASN A 146 36.08 -4.48 14.08
CA ASN A 146 34.74 -4.87 14.54
C ASN A 146 33.93 -5.48 13.40
N SER A 147 33.84 -4.80 12.25
CA SER A 147 33.10 -5.31 11.10
C SER A 147 33.59 -6.69 10.62
N THR A 148 34.91 -6.87 10.56
CA THR A 148 35.54 -8.08 10.01
C THR A 148 35.51 -9.25 10.98
N LEU A 149 35.91 -9.04 12.24
CA LEU A 149 36.06 -10.11 13.22
C LEU A 149 34.71 -10.59 13.72
N LEU A 150 33.76 -9.69 14.01
CA LEU A 150 32.40 -10.09 14.42
C LEU A 150 31.70 -10.89 13.31
N ARG A 151 31.94 -10.55 12.03
CA ARG A 151 31.46 -11.36 10.90
C ARG A 151 32.09 -12.76 10.89
N ARG A 152 33.41 -12.86 11.08
CA ARG A 152 34.14 -14.15 11.09
C ARG A 152 33.69 -15.06 12.23
N TRP A 153 33.30 -14.48 13.36
CA TRP A 153 32.76 -15.23 14.50
C TRP A 153 31.26 -15.51 14.41
N GLY A 154 30.62 -15.21 13.28
CA GLY A 154 29.24 -15.58 13.01
C GLY A 154 28.18 -14.65 13.63
N LEU A 155 28.54 -13.43 14.05
CA LEU A 155 27.53 -12.46 14.49
C LEU A 155 26.59 -12.12 13.34
N HIS A 156 25.28 -12.15 13.63
CA HIS A 156 24.23 -11.89 12.65
C HIS A 156 24.45 -10.53 11.95
N PRO A 157 24.32 -10.46 10.61
CA PRO A 157 24.64 -9.25 9.83
C PRO A 157 23.86 -8.01 10.30
N GLU A 158 22.59 -8.18 10.67
CA GLU A 158 21.75 -7.07 11.18
C GLU A 158 22.29 -6.44 12.47
N ILE A 159 22.83 -7.26 13.38
CA ILE A 159 23.37 -6.80 14.66
C ILE A 159 24.65 -6.00 14.41
N ARG A 160 25.54 -6.54 13.56
CA ARG A 160 26.76 -5.83 13.15
C ARG A 160 26.44 -4.50 12.48
N ASP A 161 25.47 -4.48 11.59
CA ASP A 161 25.04 -3.26 10.89
C ASP A 161 24.45 -2.23 11.88
N ALA A 162 23.68 -2.68 12.87
CA ALA A 162 23.18 -1.81 13.94
C ALA A 162 24.31 -1.20 14.78
N LEU A 163 25.26 -2.04 15.24
CA LEU A 163 26.42 -1.61 16.02
C LEU A 163 27.30 -0.60 15.27
N LEU A 164 27.35 -0.71 13.94
CA LEU A 164 28.13 0.20 13.11
C LEU A 164 27.30 1.39 12.60
N GLY A 165 25.97 1.39 12.73
CA GLY A 165 25.10 2.42 12.12
C GLY A 165 25.06 2.35 10.59
N HIS A 166 25.04 1.14 10.04
CA HIS A 166 24.84 0.86 8.62
C HIS A 166 23.37 0.54 8.35
N ALA A 167 22.66 1.51 7.79
CA ALA A 167 21.28 1.31 7.38
C ALA A 167 20.89 2.28 6.27
N ASP A 168 20.00 1.80 5.41
CA ASP A 168 19.22 2.64 4.52
C ASP A 168 17.98 3.15 5.26
N ARG A 169 17.41 4.25 4.77
CA ARG A 169 16.26 4.90 5.41
C ARG A 169 15.05 3.97 5.52
N ASP A 170 14.38 3.98 6.66
CA ASP A 170 13.19 3.16 6.93
C ASP A 170 13.49 1.64 6.81
N ALA A 171 14.78 1.29 6.80
CA ALA A 171 15.36 -0.06 6.77
C ALA A 171 16.54 -0.12 7.74
N GLU A 172 16.39 0.48 8.92
CA GLU A 172 17.33 0.34 10.02
C GLU A 172 17.08 -0.97 10.78
N SER A 173 18.14 -1.70 11.16
CA SER A 173 18.02 -2.97 11.90
C SER A 173 17.16 -2.87 13.15
N HIS A 174 17.15 -1.71 13.81
CA HIS A 174 16.40 -1.42 15.03
C HIS A 174 15.34 -0.34 14.82
N GLY A 175 15.07 0.06 13.57
CA GLY A 175 14.16 1.15 13.23
C GLY A 175 12.69 0.86 13.49
N ASP A 176 11.83 1.85 13.24
CA ASP A 176 10.37 1.77 13.49
C ASP A 176 9.64 0.65 12.73
N PHE A 177 10.25 0.05 11.71
CA PHE A 177 9.68 -1.07 10.95
C PHE A 177 10.35 -2.42 11.25
N SER A 178 11.36 -2.42 12.13
CA SER A 178 12.04 -3.64 12.50
C SER A 178 11.22 -4.46 13.48
N VAL A 179 11.37 -5.77 13.36
CA VAL A 179 10.80 -6.77 14.28
C VAL A 179 11.85 -7.25 15.30
N ARG A 180 13.07 -6.72 15.24
CA ARG A 180 14.17 -7.05 16.17
C ARG A 180 14.10 -6.22 17.44
N VAL A 181 14.61 -6.80 18.53
CA VAL A 181 14.72 -6.16 19.84
C VAL A 181 16.18 -5.74 20.08
N PRO A 182 16.49 -4.44 20.22
CA PRO A 182 17.86 -3.98 20.37
C PRO A 182 18.60 -4.55 21.59
N ALA A 183 17.92 -4.67 22.74
CA ALA A 183 18.51 -5.26 23.94
C ALA A 183 18.97 -6.72 23.71
N ASP A 184 18.13 -7.56 23.11
CA ASP A 184 18.46 -8.96 22.82
C ASP A 184 19.64 -9.07 21.85
N ASP A 185 19.65 -8.23 20.81
CA ASP A 185 20.75 -8.17 19.83
C ASP A 185 22.09 -7.76 20.49
N LEU A 186 22.04 -6.82 21.45
CA LEU A 186 23.23 -6.37 22.17
C LEU A 186 23.77 -7.45 23.13
N GLU A 187 22.90 -8.23 23.76
CA GLU A 187 23.33 -9.38 24.57
C GLU A 187 24.02 -10.46 23.74
N LEU A 188 23.54 -10.72 22.52
CA LEU A 188 24.21 -11.64 21.58
C LEU A 188 25.59 -11.10 21.14
N ALA A 189 25.72 -9.79 20.95
CA ALA A 189 26.99 -9.17 20.56
C ALA A 189 28.02 -9.12 21.70
N ARG A 190 27.56 -8.98 22.94
CA ARG A 190 28.38 -8.73 24.14
C ARG A 190 29.58 -9.68 24.31
N PRO A 191 29.42 -11.02 24.30
CA PRO A 191 30.56 -11.92 24.46
C PRO A 191 31.61 -11.77 23.35
N LEU A 192 31.19 -11.47 22.12
CA LEU A 192 32.09 -11.30 20.98
C LEU A 192 32.85 -9.96 21.05
N VAL A 193 32.20 -8.88 21.48
CA VAL A 193 32.88 -7.59 21.72
C VAL A 193 33.90 -7.70 22.85
N ASN A 194 33.59 -8.44 23.92
CA ASN A 194 34.54 -8.73 25.00
C ASN A 194 35.73 -9.55 24.49
N ARG A 195 35.48 -10.61 23.71
CA ARG A 195 36.53 -11.40 23.08
C ARG A 195 37.45 -10.55 22.21
N LEU A 196 36.90 -9.60 21.44
CA LEU A 196 37.69 -8.69 20.60
C LEU A 196 38.69 -7.88 21.41
N GLN A 197 38.29 -7.37 22.57
CA GLN A 197 39.21 -6.60 23.43
C GLN A 197 40.35 -7.46 23.97
N VAL A 198 40.05 -8.71 24.35
CA VAL A 198 41.05 -9.67 24.82
C VAL A 198 42.05 -10.01 23.71
N GLU A 199 41.57 -10.29 22.49
CA GLU A 199 42.44 -10.62 21.36
C GLU A 199 43.30 -9.42 20.89
N LEU A 200 42.84 -8.19 21.12
CA LEU A 200 43.63 -6.97 20.87
C LEU A 200 44.70 -6.71 21.94
N GLY A 201 44.75 -7.50 23.02
CA GLY A 201 45.76 -7.41 24.06
C GLY A 201 45.58 -6.23 25.03
N PHE A 202 44.36 -5.71 25.18
CA PHE A 202 44.07 -4.68 26.18
C PHE A 202 44.28 -5.22 27.60
N SER A 203 45.07 -4.52 28.42
CA SER A 203 45.37 -4.88 29.81
C SER A 203 45.20 -3.69 30.73
N LEU A 204 44.54 -3.88 31.88
CA LEU A 204 44.28 -2.79 32.82
C LEU A 204 45.61 -2.28 33.41
N PRO A 205 45.71 -0.98 33.73
CA PRO A 205 46.89 -0.44 34.40
C PRO A 205 47.17 -1.17 35.72
N ALA A 206 48.43 -1.56 35.95
CA ALA A 206 48.82 -2.32 37.14
C ALA A 206 48.79 -1.50 38.45
N GLN A 207 48.89 -0.17 38.35
CA GLN A 207 48.88 0.74 39.50
C GLN A 207 48.13 2.03 39.18
N ASP A 208 47.37 2.50 40.17
CA ASP A 208 46.78 3.82 40.20
C ASP A 208 47.84 4.84 40.66
N VAL A 209 48.30 5.69 39.75
CA VAL A 209 49.27 6.75 40.07
C VAL A 209 48.52 8.03 40.41
N GLY A 210 48.64 8.50 41.65
CA GLY A 210 48.09 9.78 42.06
C GLY A 210 48.73 10.95 41.29
N PRO A 211 47.98 12.02 40.94
CA PRO A 211 48.55 13.15 40.22
C PRO A 211 49.56 13.90 41.11
N GLN A 212 50.82 13.94 40.67
CA GLN A 212 51.84 14.80 41.26
C GLN A 212 51.81 16.16 40.54
N ILE A 213 51.45 17.23 41.26
CA ILE A 213 51.38 18.59 40.69
C ILE A 213 52.60 19.39 41.16
N ALA A 214 53.37 19.90 40.21
CA ALA A 214 54.46 20.83 40.50
C ALA A 214 53.91 22.17 41.02
N SER A 215 54.58 22.78 42.00
CA SER A 215 54.14 24.02 42.68
C SER A 215 54.15 25.27 41.79
N THR A 216 54.60 25.18 40.54
CA THR A 216 54.80 26.28 39.58
C THR A 216 53.73 26.36 38.48
N LEU A 217 52.59 25.68 38.63
CA LEU A 217 51.54 25.64 37.61
C LEU A 217 50.95 27.05 37.37
N VAL A 218 51.14 27.61 36.17
CA VAL A 218 50.60 28.93 35.80
C VAL A 218 49.16 28.77 35.32
N VAL A 219 48.21 29.28 36.10
CA VAL A 219 46.77 29.29 35.77
C VAL A 219 46.36 30.71 35.41
N ASP A 220 45.73 30.90 34.26
CA ASP A 220 45.18 32.20 33.88
C ASP A 220 43.99 32.57 34.82
N LYS A 221 43.91 33.85 35.21
CA LYS A 221 42.83 34.36 36.09
C LYS A 221 41.45 34.27 35.41
N THR A 222 41.45 34.30 34.09
CA THR A 222 40.32 34.03 33.22
C THR A 222 40.60 32.74 32.47
N ILE A 223 40.22 31.60 33.04
CA ILE A 223 40.02 30.37 32.26
C ILE A 223 38.80 30.60 31.35
N ASP A 224 38.90 31.53 30.39
CA ASP A 224 37.87 31.89 29.39
C ASP A 224 37.48 30.68 28.51
N GLN A 225 38.25 29.61 28.59
CA GLN A 225 38.06 28.37 27.87
C GLN A 225 36.98 27.45 28.47
N LEU A 226 36.53 27.68 29.71
CA LEU A 226 35.41 26.93 30.31
C LEU A 226 34.05 27.28 29.66
N GLY A 227 33.99 28.28 28.76
CA GLY A 227 32.81 28.52 27.91
C GLY A 227 32.86 27.87 26.53
N ARG A 228 33.94 27.13 26.19
CA ARG A 228 34.09 26.53 24.86
C ARG A 228 33.13 25.37 24.69
N ARG A 229 32.32 25.42 23.63
CA ARG A 229 31.52 24.27 23.22
C ARG A 229 32.44 23.15 22.71
N PHE A 230 32.11 21.92 23.07
CA PHE A 230 32.83 20.71 22.66
C PHE A 230 31.87 19.65 22.13
N GLY A 231 32.41 18.57 21.57
CA GLY A 231 31.66 17.38 21.18
C GLY A 231 30.45 17.68 20.29
N ARG A 232 29.27 17.23 20.70
CA ARG A 232 28.02 17.36 19.95
C ARG A 232 27.67 18.82 19.66
N GLN A 233 27.79 19.72 20.63
CA GLN A 233 27.45 21.13 20.46
C GLN A 233 28.40 21.80 19.47
N ALA A 234 29.72 21.62 19.63
CA ALA A 234 30.71 22.15 18.69
C ALA A 234 30.53 21.61 17.27
N ARG A 235 30.21 20.31 17.14
CA ARG A 235 29.92 19.69 15.84
C ARG A 235 28.63 20.23 15.21
N ALA A 236 27.61 20.56 16.00
CA ALA A 236 26.38 21.17 15.52
C ALA A 236 26.63 22.57 14.96
N GLU A 237 27.38 23.42 15.67
CA GLU A 237 27.76 24.76 15.19
C GLU A 237 28.59 24.72 13.91
N ARG A 238 29.64 23.88 13.88
CA ARG A 238 30.44 23.70 12.66
C ARG A 238 29.58 23.25 11.48
N ARG A 239 28.58 22.40 11.74
CA ARG A 239 27.62 21.97 10.72
C ARG A 239 26.73 23.12 10.28
N GLU A 240 26.19 23.92 11.18
CA GLU A 240 25.36 25.08 10.83
C GLU A 240 26.13 26.07 9.95
N VAL A 241 27.39 26.34 10.28
CA VAL A 241 28.29 27.16 9.46
C VAL A 241 28.52 26.52 8.08
N THR A 242 28.79 25.21 8.04
CA THR A 242 28.99 24.47 6.78
C THR A 242 27.72 24.47 5.92
N LEU A 243 26.54 24.31 6.51
CA LEU A 243 25.25 24.33 5.82
C LEU A 243 24.95 25.72 5.27
N LYS A 244 25.16 26.78 6.07
CA LYS A 244 25.04 28.18 5.61
C LYS A 244 25.96 28.45 4.42
N SER A 245 27.22 28.04 4.51
CA SER A 245 28.19 28.18 3.43
C SER A 245 27.78 27.38 2.17
N ALA A 246 27.31 26.14 2.33
CA ALA A 246 26.85 25.31 1.21
C ALA A 246 25.61 25.91 0.52
N ARG A 247 24.68 26.50 1.28
CA ARG A 247 23.52 27.21 0.72
C ARG A 247 23.94 28.46 -0.05
N GLN A 248 24.83 29.28 0.52
CA GLN A 248 25.37 30.47 -0.15
C GLN A 248 26.12 30.12 -1.46
N LEU A 249 26.93 29.07 -1.45
CA LEU A 249 27.62 28.59 -2.65
C LEU A 249 26.63 28.07 -3.70
N ALA A 250 25.58 27.34 -3.28
CA ALA A 250 24.53 26.90 -4.19
C ALA A 250 23.80 28.09 -4.83
N GLU A 251 23.42 29.10 -4.04
CA GLU A 251 22.81 30.33 -4.55
C GLU A 251 23.71 31.00 -5.59
N GLN A 252 25.01 31.17 -5.30
CA GLN A 252 25.97 31.77 -6.22
C GLN A 252 26.11 30.96 -7.52
N GLU A 253 26.26 29.65 -7.44
CA GLU A 253 26.38 28.79 -8.61
C GLU A 253 25.10 28.78 -9.47
N ILE A 254 23.93 28.77 -8.82
CA ILE A 254 22.65 28.89 -9.54
C ILE A 254 22.62 30.23 -10.28
N GLN A 255 22.97 31.35 -9.63
CA GLN A 255 23.00 32.67 -10.28
C GLN A 255 23.96 32.72 -11.48
N ILE A 256 25.13 32.08 -11.36
CA ILE A 256 26.09 31.96 -12.47
C ILE A 256 25.47 31.20 -13.66
N GLU A 257 24.76 30.10 -13.40
CA GLU A 257 24.12 29.30 -14.46
C GLU A 257 22.87 29.96 -15.06
N LEU A 258 22.14 30.74 -14.27
CA LEU A 258 21.05 31.58 -14.77
C LEU A 258 21.58 32.57 -15.84
N LYS A 259 22.83 33.03 -15.74
CA LYS A 259 23.46 33.99 -16.67
C LYS A 259 22.61 35.25 -16.86
N GLY A 260 21.97 35.72 -15.80
CA GLY A 260 21.05 36.87 -15.82
C GLY A 260 19.68 36.61 -16.46
N ARG A 261 19.40 35.38 -16.91
CA ARG A 261 18.08 34.98 -17.43
C ARG A 261 17.12 34.67 -16.29
N GLY A 262 15.84 34.99 -16.49
CA GLY A 262 14.76 34.53 -15.61
C GLY A 262 14.55 33.02 -15.72
N VAL A 263 14.01 32.41 -14.67
CA VAL A 263 13.74 30.95 -14.65
C VAL A 263 12.75 30.54 -15.75
N ASP A 264 11.83 31.43 -16.10
CA ASP A 264 10.87 31.35 -17.20
C ASP A 264 11.51 31.36 -18.60
N GLN A 265 12.75 31.86 -18.71
CA GLN A 265 13.49 31.95 -19.96
C GLN A 265 14.42 30.75 -20.19
N LEU A 266 14.42 29.79 -19.27
CA LEU A 266 15.25 28.58 -19.35
C LEU A 266 14.47 27.43 -19.96
N SER A 267 15.13 26.65 -20.81
CA SER A 267 14.54 25.40 -21.29
C SER A 267 14.49 24.35 -20.17
N SER A 268 13.64 23.34 -20.33
CA SER A 268 13.60 22.18 -19.41
C SER A 268 14.96 21.45 -19.34
N ASN A 269 15.82 21.59 -20.35
CA ASN A 269 17.16 21.01 -20.35
C ASN A 269 18.14 21.86 -19.53
N ASP A 270 18.06 23.19 -19.62
CA ASP A 270 18.86 24.11 -18.80
C ASP A 270 18.57 23.90 -17.30
N LEU A 271 17.29 23.74 -16.95
CA LEU A 271 16.87 23.46 -15.58
C LEU A 271 17.38 22.10 -15.07
N ASP A 272 17.41 21.05 -15.91
CA ASP A 272 17.98 19.75 -15.54
C ASP A 272 19.51 19.82 -15.36
N VAL A 273 20.20 20.68 -16.12
CA VAL A 273 21.64 20.93 -15.93
C VAL A 273 21.91 21.59 -14.59
N ILE A 274 21.13 22.61 -14.21
CA ILE A 274 21.24 23.27 -12.89
C ILE A 274 20.96 22.26 -11.77
N ALA A 275 19.85 21.50 -11.87
CA ALA A 275 19.50 20.45 -10.93
C ALA A 275 20.63 19.42 -10.73
N ARG A 276 21.23 18.93 -11.82
CA ARG A 276 22.35 17.98 -11.76
C ARG A 276 23.59 18.58 -11.13
N ARG A 277 23.92 19.85 -11.39
CA ARG A 277 25.06 20.52 -10.75
C ARG A 277 24.86 20.72 -9.25
N MET A 278 23.63 20.89 -8.80
CA MET A 278 23.33 20.92 -7.37
C MET A 278 23.55 19.55 -6.72
N LEU A 279 23.17 18.47 -7.40
CA LEU A 279 23.23 17.10 -6.90
C LEU A 279 24.61 16.42 -7.06
N LEU A 280 25.35 16.73 -8.12
CA LEU A 280 26.55 16.02 -8.55
C LEU A 280 27.77 16.95 -8.58
N ARG A 281 28.94 16.36 -8.41
CA ARG A 281 30.25 16.98 -8.63
C ARG A 281 30.59 17.00 -10.14
N PRO A 282 31.60 17.78 -10.56
CA PRO A 282 32.04 17.83 -11.96
C PRO A 282 32.49 16.48 -12.54
N ASP A 283 32.94 15.56 -11.70
CA ASP A 283 33.33 14.19 -12.05
C ASP A 283 32.13 13.23 -12.22
N GLY A 284 30.90 13.72 -12.04
CA GLY A 284 29.67 12.94 -12.12
C GLY A 284 29.32 12.16 -10.85
N LEU A 285 30.15 12.21 -9.81
CA LEU A 285 29.85 11.57 -8.52
C LEU A 285 28.88 12.43 -7.68
N PRO A 286 28.10 11.82 -6.78
CA PRO A 286 27.22 12.56 -5.88
C PRO A 286 27.98 13.60 -5.04
N HIS A 287 27.42 14.81 -4.95
CA HIS A 287 27.94 15.86 -4.08
C HIS A 287 27.57 15.58 -2.62
N ILE A 288 28.53 15.74 -1.70
CA ILE A 288 28.34 15.42 -0.26
C ILE A 288 27.18 16.23 0.36
N MET A 289 26.96 17.45 -0.13
CA MET A 289 25.85 18.34 0.27
C MET A 289 24.77 18.48 -0.81
N GLY A 290 24.67 17.52 -1.74
CA GLY A 290 23.80 17.64 -2.92
C GLY A 290 22.33 17.86 -2.60
N SER A 291 21.82 17.26 -1.51
CA SER A 291 20.44 17.46 -1.06
C SER A 291 20.16 18.92 -0.68
N ILE A 292 20.98 19.50 0.19
CA ILE A 292 20.83 20.89 0.64
C ILE A 292 20.97 21.87 -0.52
N ARG A 293 21.89 21.60 -1.46
CA ARG A 293 22.08 22.44 -2.65
C ARG A 293 20.88 22.36 -3.59
N TYR A 294 20.27 21.19 -3.73
CA TYR A 294 19.05 21.00 -4.52
C TYR A 294 17.81 21.60 -3.84
N ASP A 295 17.74 21.56 -2.50
CA ASP A 295 16.70 22.27 -1.74
C ASP A 295 16.73 23.77 -2.02
N VAL A 296 17.91 24.39 -2.08
CA VAL A 296 18.06 25.82 -2.46
C VAL A 296 17.54 26.08 -3.87
N PHE A 297 17.77 25.17 -4.81
CA PHE A 297 17.23 25.29 -6.17
C PHE A 297 15.70 25.18 -6.18
N GLU A 298 15.12 24.21 -5.46
CA GLU A 298 13.66 24.06 -5.30
C GLU A 298 13.04 25.28 -4.62
N GLU A 299 13.68 25.82 -3.58
CA GLU A 299 13.26 27.05 -2.90
C GLU A 299 13.29 28.26 -3.86
N LEU A 300 14.32 28.39 -4.71
CA LEU A 300 14.38 29.44 -5.73
C LEU A 300 13.21 29.31 -6.72
N LEU A 301 12.94 28.10 -7.25
CA LEU A 301 11.82 27.87 -8.16
C LEU A 301 10.49 28.23 -7.50
N THR A 302 10.31 27.76 -6.26
CA THR A 302 9.12 28.03 -5.43
C THR A 302 8.97 29.53 -5.15
N THR A 303 10.05 30.26 -4.89
CA THR A 303 10.05 31.70 -4.65
C THR A 303 9.75 32.51 -5.92
N GLN A 304 10.40 32.18 -7.04
CA GLN A 304 10.14 32.86 -8.33
C GLN A 304 8.68 32.71 -8.77
N TRP A 305 8.10 31.55 -8.48
CA TRP A 305 6.70 31.29 -8.69
C TRP A 305 5.81 32.10 -7.73
N HIS A 306 5.97 31.96 -6.41
CA HIS A 306 5.09 32.64 -5.45
C HIS A 306 5.19 34.16 -5.49
N THR A 307 6.38 34.71 -5.75
CA THR A 307 6.61 36.17 -5.69
C THR A 307 6.49 36.85 -7.06
N ARG A 308 6.76 36.15 -8.16
CA ARG A 308 6.81 36.75 -9.51
C ARG A 308 5.92 36.05 -10.55
N GLY A 309 5.22 34.98 -10.18
CA GLY A 309 4.37 34.20 -11.10
C GLY A 309 5.13 33.51 -12.23
N LYS A 310 6.46 33.40 -12.14
CA LYS A 310 7.31 32.87 -13.20
C LYS A 310 7.46 31.36 -13.06
N HIS A 311 7.00 30.64 -14.08
CA HIS A 311 6.97 29.17 -14.08
C HIS A 311 8.22 28.51 -14.66
N ALA A 312 8.54 27.34 -14.11
CA ALA A 312 9.70 26.55 -14.49
C ALA A 312 9.29 25.14 -14.87
N ARG A 313 9.35 24.80 -16.15
CA ARG A 313 8.96 23.46 -16.62
C ARG A 313 10.12 22.48 -16.46
N LEU A 314 10.18 21.80 -15.33
CA LEU A 314 11.18 20.76 -15.05
C LEU A 314 10.88 19.48 -15.86
N ARG A 315 11.91 18.92 -16.52
CA ARG A 315 11.82 17.60 -17.15
C ARG A 315 11.77 16.48 -16.12
N ARG A 316 12.51 16.65 -15.03
CA ARG A 316 12.62 15.72 -13.90
C ARG A 316 12.70 16.53 -12.62
N ARG A 317 11.96 16.10 -11.62
CA ARG A 317 12.03 16.64 -10.26
C ARG A 317 12.61 15.56 -9.37
N TYR A 318 13.70 15.88 -8.68
CA TYR A 318 14.34 14.93 -7.78
C TYR A 318 13.66 15.05 -6.42
N VAL A 319 12.87 14.04 -6.04
CA VAL A 319 12.24 14.02 -4.72
C VAL A 319 13.30 13.63 -3.71
N LEU A 320 13.82 14.63 -2.99
CA LEU A 320 14.70 14.39 -1.86
C LEU A 320 13.91 13.66 -0.78
N THR A 321 14.43 12.51 -0.40
CA THR A 321 13.79 11.67 0.60
C THR A 321 14.11 12.30 1.96
N PRO A 322 13.11 12.80 2.75
CA PRO A 322 13.36 13.40 4.05
C PRO A 322 14.18 12.51 5.01
N GLU A 323 14.71 13.10 6.08
CA GLU A 323 15.60 12.41 7.01
C GLU A 323 14.97 11.17 7.68
N GLY A 324 15.80 10.17 7.97
CA GLY A 324 15.45 9.13 8.93
C GLY A 324 15.36 9.73 10.33
N ARG A 325 14.35 9.33 11.11
CA ARG A 325 14.10 9.86 12.46
C ARG A 325 15.14 9.32 13.44
N GLN A 326 15.68 10.19 14.30
CA GLN A 326 16.52 9.76 15.42
C GLN A 326 15.70 8.84 16.35
N LEU A 327 16.11 7.58 16.47
CA LEU A 327 15.43 6.60 17.32
C LEU A 327 15.81 6.75 18.79
N PHE A 328 17.12 6.80 19.06
CA PHE A 328 17.69 6.87 20.40
C PHE A 328 18.17 8.27 20.75
N THR A 329 17.82 8.73 21.95
CA THR A 329 18.45 9.88 22.59
C THR A 329 19.37 9.41 23.72
N GLU A 330 20.19 10.30 24.26
CA GLU A 330 21.03 9.98 25.43
C GLU A 330 20.23 9.45 26.63
N ASP A 331 18.95 9.81 26.75
CA ASP A 331 18.08 9.31 27.82
C ASP A 331 17.94 7.78 27.81
N VAL A 332 18.16 7.08 26.70
CA VAL A 332 17.98 5.63 26.62
C VAL A 332 18.80 4.85 27.64
N VAL A 333 19.99 5.33 27.99
CA VAL A 333 20.86 4.67 28.98
C VAL A 333 20.36 4.85 30.41
N VAL A 334 19.57 5.89 30.71
CA VAL A 334 19.02 6.14 32.06
C VAL A 334 17.53 5.86 32.17
N ALA A 335 16.82 5.75 31.04
CA ALA A 335 15.36 5.72 30.98
C ALA A 335 14.75 4.57 31.78
N GLY A 336 15.30 3.36 31.64
CA GLY A 336 14.82 2.17 32.35
C GLY A 336 14.92 2.32 33.86
N LYS A 337 16.07 2.81 34.36
CA LYS A 337 16.32 3.04 35.79
C LYS A 337 15.41 4.12 36.36
N ARG A 338 15.32 5.28 35.69
CA ARG A 338 14.46 6.39 36.11
C ARG A 338 12.98 6.01 36.11
N LEU A 339 12.51 5.28 35.10
CA LEU A 339 11.14 4.76 35.08
C LEU A 339 10.89 3.74 36.19
N GLY A 340 11.86 2.87 36.49
CA GLY A 340 11.75 1.92 37.61
C GLY A 340 11.64 2.62 38.96
N GLN A 341 12.48 3.63 39.20
CA GLN A 341 12.44 4.47 40.41
C GLN A 341 11.10 5.22 40.52
N PHE A 342 10.67 5.87 39.43
CA PHE A 342 9.38 6.55 39.37
C PHE A 342 8.23 5.57 39.64
N SER A 343 8.27 4.38 39.04
CA SER A 343 7.27 3.33 39.23
C SER A 343 7.19 2.90 40.69
N ALA A 344 8.32 2.70 41.38
CA ALA A 344 8.33 2.33 42.79
C ALA A 344 7.70 3.41 43.69
N ILE A 345 8.00 4.69 43.41
CA ILE A 345 7.39 5.83 44.12
C ILE A 345 5.89 5.91 43.83
N PHE A 346 5.49 5.73 42.56
CA PHE A 346 4.08 5.72 42.16
C PHE A 346 3.31 4.59 42.84
N GLU A 347 3.85 3.37 42.88
CA GLU A 347 3.25 2.23 43.59
C GLU A 347 3.11 2.48 45.09
N SER A 348 4.14 3.06 45.73
CA SER A 348 4.08 3.42 47.15
C SER A 348 3.03 4.50 47.45
N LEU A 349 2.78 5.41 46.50
CA LEU A 349 1.78 6.47 46.65
C LEU A 349 0.36 5.91 46.59
N ILE A 350 0.13 4.89 45.75
CA ILE A 350 -1.20 4.30 45.55
C ILE A 350 -1.52 3.14 46.50
N SER A 351 -0.51 2.46 47.07
CA SER A 351 -0.71 1.34 48.01
C SER A 351 -1.46 1.73 49.29
N GLY A 352 -1.45 3.02 49.67
CA GLY A 352 -2.17 3.56 50.82
C GLY A 352 -3.52 4.23 50.53
N LYS A 353 -3.99 4.24 49.27
CA LYS A 353 -5.24 4.90 48.86
C LYS A 353 -6.40 3.91 48.68
N HIS A 354 -7.59 4.27 49.17
CA HIS A 354 -8.82 3.50 48.88
C HIS A 354 -9.15 3.56 47.39
N LYS A 355 -9.23 2.40 46.73
CA LYS A 355 -9.34 2.23 45.27
C LYS A 355 -10.64 2.77 44.63
N ASN A 356 -11.66 3.17 45.40
CA ASN A 356 -13.04 3.23 44.91
C ASN A 356 -13.73 4.63 44.89
N ALA A 357 -13.03 5.75 45.15
CA ALA A 357 -13.70 7.06 45.22
C ALA A 357 -12.85 8.28 44.82
N GLU A 358 -11.96 8.13 43.84
CA GLU A 358 -11.16 9.27 43.36
C GLU A 358 -11.99 10.25 42.51
N ARG A 359 -11.73 11.56 42.67
CA ARG A 359 -12.38 12.59 41.84
C ARG A 359 -11.97 12.44 40.37
N PRO A 360 -12.81 12.79 39.38
CA PRO A 360 -12.53 12.53 37.96
C PRO A 360 -11.16 13.02 37.46
N VAL A 361 -10.72 14.20 37.87
CA VAL A 361 -9.41 14.76 37.48
C VAL A 361 -8.24 13.95 38.07
N MET A 362 -8.34 13.55 39.35
CA MET A 362 -7.33 12.71 39.99
C MET A 362 -7.29 11.33 39.34
N ALA A 363 -8.46 10.73 39.09
CA ALA A 363 -8.56 9.44 38.43
C ALA A 363 -7.95 9.48 37.01
N ALA A 364 -8.20 10.54 36.24
CA ALA A 364 -7.59 10.71 34.92
C ALA A 364 -6.06 10.80 34.99
N ALA A 365 -5.51 11.52 35.99
CA ALA A 365 -4.06 11.63 36.20
C ALA A 365 -3.43 10.29 36.59
N LEU A 366 -4.02 9.57 37.55
CA LEU A 366 -3.57 8.24 37.96
C LEU A 366 -3.61 7.23 36.81
N ALA A 367 -4.70 7.23 36.03
CA ALA A 367 -4.82 6.39 34.85
C ALA A 367 -3.77 6.72 33.80
N ALA A 368 -3.54 8.00 33.48
CA ALA A 368 -2.54 8.40 32.49
C ALA A 368 -1.13 7.97 32.90
N ILE A 369 -0.77 8.09 34.19
CA ILE A 369 0.51 7.62 34.72
C ILE A 369 0.61 6.09 34.63
N ASP A 370 -0.44 5.36 35.03
CA ASP A 370 -0.46 3.89 34.98
C ASP A 370 -0.33 3.34 33.55
N LEU A 371 -0.99 3.98 32.58
CA LEU A 371 -0.87 3.63 31.17
C LEU A 371 0.58 3.75 30.69
N VAL A 372 1.31 4.78 31.12
CA VAL A 372 2.73 4.95 30.79
C VAL A 372 3.57 3.88 31.46
N VAL A 373 3.40 3.66 32.77
CA VAL A 373 4.28 2.81 33.59
C VAL A 373 4.02 1.31 33.38
N ASN A 374 2.77 0.90 33.24
CA ASN A 374 2.36 -0.52 33.23
C ASN A 374 1.83 -1.00 31.88
N SER A 375 1.24 -0.11 31.07
CA SER A 375 0.66 -0.46 29.76
C SER A 375 1.56 -0.10 28.57
N ASN A 376 2.82 0.29 28.82
CA ASN A 376 3.79 0.68 27.80
C ASN A 376 3.41 1.89 26.92
N VAL A 377 2.40 2.68 27.27
CA VAL A 377 1.91 3.78 26.43
C VAL A 377 2.92 4.93 26.42
N ALA A 378 3.40 5.30 25.24
CA ALA A 378 4.26 6.45 25.00
C ALA A 378 3.60 7.48 24.07
N HIS A 379 2.26 7.52 24.06
CA HIS A 379 1.47 8.37 23.16
C HIS A 379 0.93 9.61 23.90
N PHE A 380 1.67 10.70 23.84
CA PHE A 380 1.34 11.93 24.58
C PHE A 380 -0.07 12.48 24.30
N GLN A 381 -0.47 12.55 23.02
CA GLN A 381 -1.78 13.09 22.63
C GLN A 381 -2.97 12.24 23.13
N ALA A 382 -2.84 10.90 23.11
CA ALA A 382 -3.86 10.01 23.64
C ALA A 382 -4.02 10.17 25.16
N LEU A 383 -2.90 10.30 25.89
CA LEU A 383 -2.87 10.58 27.33
C LEU A 383 -3.47 11.96 27.66
N CYS A 384 -3.14 13.01 26.88
CA CYS A 384 -3.80 14.31 27.06
C CYS A 384 -5.30 14.24 26.82
N SER A 385 -5.77 13.44 25.86
CA SER A 385 -7.20 13.26 25.60
C SER A 385 -7.89 12.56 26.78
N LEU A 386 -7.22 11.61 27.44
CA LEU A 386 -7.67 11.01 28.70
C LEU A 386 -7.74 12.04 29.83
N LEU A 387 -6.68 12.83 30.03
CA LEU A 387 -6.64 13.89 31.07
C LEU A 387 -7.72 14.96 30.88
N CYS A 388 -8.04 15.29 29.63
CA CYS A 388 -9.07 16.25 29.27
C CYS A 388 -10.48 15.63 29.24
N ASN A 389 -10.63 14.32 29.52
CA ASN A 389 -11.87 13.57 29.36
C ASN A 389 -12.57 13.85 28.01
N HIS A 390 -11.78 13.82 26.93
CA HIS A 390 -12.24 14.17 25.58
C HIS A 390 -13.17 13.08 25.02
N HIS A 391 -14.09 13.43 24.11
CA HIS A 391 -15.01 12.46 23.48
C HIS A 391 -14.33 11.48 22.50
N SER A 392 -13.00 11.54 22.38
CA SER A 392 -12.20 10.67 21.52
C SER A 392 -11.69 9.41 22.22
N ILE A 393 -11.97 9.22 23.51
CA ILE A 393 -11.56 8.03 24.26
C ILE A 393 -12.74 7.10 24.52
N GLN A 394 -12.46 5.81 24.57
CA GLN A 394 -13.40 4.77 24.99
C GLN A 394 -12.68 3.71 25.83
N LEU A 395 -13.37 3.21 26.86
CA LEU A 395 -12.94 2.05 27.64
C LEU A 395 -13.75 0.84 27.19
N VAL A 396 -13.08 -0.25 26.85
CA VAL A 396 -13.68 -1.48 26.33
C VAL A 396 -13.29 -2.65 27.23
N ARG A 397 -14.24 -3.53 27.54
CA ARG A 397 -14.00 -4.82 28.19
C ARG A 397 -14.20 -5.94 27.17
N PHE A 398 -13.19 -6.80 27.04
CA PHE A 398 -13.24 -7.95 26.14
C PHE A 398 -12.23 -9.02 26.54
N GLY A 399 -12.63 -10.30 26.47
CA GLY A 399 -11.82 -11.44 26.88
C GLY A 399 -11.49 -11.42 28.37
N GLY A 400 -12.37 -10.84 29.21
CA GLY A 400 -12.10 -10.64 30.64
C GLY A 400 -11.03 -9.58 30.95
N ARG A 401 -10.58 -8.81 29.94
CA ARG A 401 -9.55 -7.78 30.04
C ARG A 401 -10.11 -6.41 29.70
N PHE A 402 -9.35 -5.36 30.00
CA PHE A 402 -9.72 -3.98 29.72
C PHE A 402 -8.78 -3.34 28.70
N TRP A 403 -9.35 -2.49 27.86
CA TRP A 403 -8.68 -1.89 26.73
C TRP A 403 -9.00 -0.41 26.64
N PHE A 404 -7.97 0.41 26.46
CA PHE A 404 -8.10 1.83 26.18
C PHE A 404 -8.08 2.05 24.68
N GLU A 405 -9.11 2.71 24.17
CA GLU A 405 -9.19 3.14 22.77
C GLU A 405 -9.16 4.66 22.66
N TRP A 406 -8.43 5.14 21.65
CA TRP A 406 -8.37 6.55 21.31
C TRP A 406 -8.51 6.77 19.81
N SER A 407 -9.50 7.57 19.41
CA SER A 407 -9.63 8.09 18.05
C SER A 407 -8.78 9.36 17.88
N TYR A 408 -8.17 9.54 16.71
CA TYR A 408 -7.18 10.58 16.41
C TYR A 408 -7.73 12.03 16.42
N GLY A 409 -8.19 12.50 17.59
CA GLY A 409 -8.78 13.84 17.82
C GLY A 409 -10.27 13.97 17.46
N ALA A 410 -10.85 13.03 16.71
CA ALA A 410 -12.29 13.01 16.40
C ALA A 410 -13.10 12.37 17.54
N LYS A 411 -14.43 12.54 17.54
CA LYS A 411 -15.31 11.77 18.45
C LYS A 411 -15.11 10.27 18.18
N TRP A 412 -14.97 9.47 19.23
CA TRP A 412 -14.83 8.03 19.12
C TRP A 412 -16.09 7.41 18.51
N GLN A 413 -15.89 6.51 17.56
CA GLN A 413 -16.92 5.72 16.88
C GLN A 413 -16.29 4.37 16.49
N ASP A 414 -16.99 3.27 16.76
CA ASP A 414 -16.56 1.94 16.29
C ASP A 414 -16.51 1.90 14.75
N GLY A 415 -15.63 1.05 14.20
CA GLY A 415 -15.37 0.96 12.76
C GLY A 415 -14.50 2.08 12.18
N LYS A 416 -14.23 3.16 12.92
CA LYS A 416 -13.22 4.16 12.57
C LYS A 416 -11.85 3.78 13.16
N PRO A 417 -10.73 4.26 12.59
CA PRO A 417 -9.41 3.96 13.12
C PRO A 417 -9.21 4.44 14.55
N VAL A 418 -8.76 3.52 15.41
CA VAL A 418 -8.44 3.79 16.80
C VAL A 418 -7.08 3.20 17.16
N PHE A 419 -6.38 3.88 18.06
CA PHE A 419 -5.28 3.31 18.83
C PHE A 419 -5.87 2.47 19.96
N ARG A 420 -5.47 1.20 20.11
CA ARG A 420 -5.99 0.27 21.11
C ARG A 420 -4.82 -0.36 21.88
N VAL A 421 -4.89 -0.31 23.20
CA VAL A 421 -3.91 -0.96 24.09
C VAL A 421 -4.62 -1.60 25.27
N GLU A 422 -4.10 -2.75 25.70
CA GLU A 422 -4.52 -3.37 26.96
C GLU A 422 -4.14 -2.46 28.13
N VAL A 423 -4.99 -2.40 29.16
CA VAL A 423 -4.74 -1.62 30.38
C VAL A 423 -4.97 -2.46 31.62
N THR A 424 -4.32 -2.09 32.73
CA THR A 424 -4.53 -2.75 34.02
C THR A 424 -5.97 -2.59 34.51
N THR A 425 -6.46 -3.53 35.34
CA THR A 425 -7.81 -3.41 35.95
C THR A 425 -7.96 -2.11 36.74
N ARG A 426 -6.92 -1.68 37.46
CA ARG A 426 -6.94 -0.42 38.22
C ARG A 426 -7.01 0.81 37.32
N ALA A 427 -6.28 0.83 36.19
CA ALA A 427 -6.37 1.91 35.23
C ALA A 427 -7.76 1.97 34.61
N ALA A 428 -8.35 0.82 34.26
CA ALA A 428 -9.72 0.75 33.77
C ALA A 428 -10.72 1.36 34.77
N ASN A 429 -10.57 1.06 36.06
CA ASN A 429 -11.37 1.68 37.12
C ASN A 429 -11.20 3.21 37.16
N TRP A 430 -9.96 3.71 37.15
CA TRP A 430 -9.71 5.14 37.13
C TRP A 430 -10.20 5.84 35.86
N ILE A 431 -10.10 5.21 34.69
CA ILE A 431 -10.67 5.72 33.44
C ILE A 431 -12.20 5.80 33.56
N SER A 432 -12.86 4.77 34.09
CA SER A 432 -14.31 4.76 34.35
C SER A 432 -14.74 5.91 35.27
N LEU A 433 -13.98 6.19 36.34
CA LEU A 433 -14.22 7.33 37.24
C LEU A 433 -13.98 8.68 36.54
N ALA A 434 -12.92 8.81 35.75
CA ALA A 434 -12.61 10.00 34.97
C ALA A 434 -13.74 10.36 34.00
N ARG A 435 -14.35 9.35 33.36
CA ARG A 435 -15.47 9.49 32.43
C ARG A 435 -16.73 10.07 33.05
N ALA A 436 -16.88 10.04 34.39
CA ALA A 436 -17.98 10.70 35.09
C ALA A 436 -17.81 12.23 35.19
N GLY A 437 -16.62 12.77 34.91
CA GLY A 437 -16.33 14.20 34.92
C GLY A 437 -16.78 14.94 33.65
N LYS A 438 -16.58 16.27 33.64
CA LYS A 438 -16.78 17.11 32.44
C LYS A 438 -15.55 17.09 31.54
N SER A 439 -15.73 17.21 30.23
CA SER A 439 -14.63 17.40 29.28
C SER A 439 -13.98 18.78 29.45
N SER A 440 -12.68 18.86 29.20
CA SER A 440 -11.90 20.11 29.21
C SER A 440 -11.21 20.34 27.86
N SER A 441 -10.93 21.60 27.51
CA SER A 441 -10.10 21.95 26.35
C SER A 441 -8.60 21.99 26.65
N LYS A 442 -8.23 22.01 27.94
CA LYS A 442 -6.84 22.05 28.41
C LYS A 442 -6.60 20.98 29.49
N VAL A 443 -5.36 20.50 29.56
CA VAL A 443 -4.93 19.57 30.60
C VAL A 443 -5.13 20.24 31.97
N PRO A 444 -5.76 19.56 32.95
CA PRO A 444 -5.96 20.11 34.29
C PRO A 444 -4.64 20.31 35.03
N ALA A 445 -4.66 21.14 36.08
CA ALA A 445 -3.51 21.33 36.96
C ALA A 445 -3.13 20.04 37.68
N LEU A 446 -1.86 19.92 38.08
CA LEU A 446 -1.35 18.79 38.86
C LEU A 446 -2.11 18.69 40.19
N PRO A 447 -2.80 17.56 40.47
CA PRO A 447 -3.46 17.37 41.75
C PRO A 447 -2.46 17.42 42.90
N LEU A 448 -2.81 18.11 44.00
CA LEU A 448 -1.91 18.28 45.16
C LEU A 448 -1.37 16.96 45.73
N ALA A 449 -2.18 15.89 45.71
CA ALA A 449 -1.74 14.59 46.21
C ALA A 449 -0.68 13.91 45.32
N LEU A 450 -0.40 14.45 44.13
CA LEU A 450 0.64 14.00 43.20
C LEU A 450 1.82 14.98 43.13
N ALA A 451 1.85 16.01 43.99
CA ALA A 451 2.86 17.07 43.95
C ALA A 451 4.30 16.57 44.22
N SER A 452 4.47 15.38 44.80
CA SER A 452 5.79 14.76 45.01
C SER A 452 6.32 13.99 43.78
N LEU A 453 5.47 13.69 42.79
CA LEU A 453 5.88 12.91 41.62
C LEU A 453 6.82 13.66 40.66
N PRO A 454 6.69 14.98 40.42
CA PRO A 454 7.67 15.75 39.66
C PRO A 454 9.11 15.63 40.18
N GLY A 455 9.30 15.67 41.51
CA GLY A 455 10.60 15.49 42.15
C GLY A 455 11.25 14.13 41.90
N ALA A 456 10.46 13.08 41.65
CA ALA A 456 10.98 11.77 41.24
C ALA A 456 11.62 11.76 39.85
N LEU A 457 11.42 12.82 39.06
CA LEU A 457 12.06 13.04 37.76
C LEU A 457 13.06 14.19 37.79
N ASP A 458 13.56 14.55 38.97
CA ASP A 458 14.53 15.63 39.19
C ASP A 458 14.03 17.01 38.71
N ASP A 459 12.72 17.28 38.77
CA ASP A 459 12.13 18.55 38.33
C ASP A 459 10.79 18.83 39.02
N ASP A 460 10.83 19.55 40.16
CA ASP A 460 9.65 19.93 40.95
C ASP A 460 8.75 20.97 40.29
N THR A 461 9.18 21.55 39.14
CA THR A 461 8.43 22.63 38.48
C THR A 461 7.41 22.12 37.46
N LEU A 462 7.38 20.81 37.20
CA LEU A 462 6.52 20.21 36.18
C LEU A 462 5.04 20.30 36.54
N ASP A 463 4.24 20.88 35.64
CA ASP A 463 2.79 20.68 35.64
C ASP A 463 2.42 19.26 35.18
N LEU A 464 1.13 18.91 35.24
CA LEU A 464 0.67 17.56 34.89
C LEU A 464 1.00 17.19 33.43
N ALA A 465 0.92 18.15 32.50
CA ALA A 465 1.25 17.92 31.10
C ALA A 465 2.76 17.67 30.93
N GLY A 466 3.60 18.46 31.60
CA GLY A 466 5.05 18.35 31.65
C GLY A 466 5.51 17.03 32.25
N LEU A 467 4.91 16.62 33.38
CA LEU A 467 5.15 15.33 34.01
C LEU A 467 4.89 14.18 33.03
N ILE A 468 3.70 14.15 32.42
CA ILE A 468 3.33 13.10 31.45
C ILE A 468 4.24 13.14 30.22
N LYS A 469 4.61 14.33 29.72
CA LYS A 469 5.53 14.47 28.60
C LYS A 469 6.91 13.89 28.91
N LYS A 470 7.45 14.13 30.11
CA LYS A 470 8.74 13.60 30.56
C LYS A 470 8.69 12.08 30.71
N LEU A 471 7.63 11.54 31.33
CA LEU A 471 7.41 10.09 31.43
C LEU A 471 7.29 9.42 30.05
N VAL A 472 6.54 10.02 29.12
CA VAL A 472 6.42 9.54 27.74
C VAL A 472 7.77 9.50 27.03
N LYS A 473 8.64 10.52 27.23
CA LYS A 473 9.99 10.54 26.63
C LYS A 473 10.82 9.36 27.12
N LEU A 474 10.86 9.13 28.43
CA LEU A 474 11.58 8.00 29.03
C LEU A 474 10.99 6.65 28.56
N ARG A 475 9.66 6.55 28.52
CA ARG A 475 8.98 5.32 28.12
C ARG A 475 9.20 5.00 26.65
N SER A 476 9.20 6.01 25.79
CA SER A 476 9.53 5.86 24.37
C SER A 476 10.95 5.30 24.17
N GLN A 477 11.94 5.75 24.96
CA GLN A 477 13.31 5.23 24.87
C GLN A 477 13.41 3.79 25.40
N THR A 478 12.72 3.48 26.50
CA THR A 478 12.69 2.11 27.05
C THR A 478 12.01 1.14 26.08
N ASN A 479 10.88 1.53 25.49
CA ASN A 479 10.18 0.75 24.47
C ASN A 479 11.07 0.54 23.23
N ALA A 480 11.77 1.58 22.77
CA ALA A 480 12.68 1.46 21.62
C ALA A 480 13.84 0.49 21.87
N LEU A 481 14.32 0.36 23.10
CA LEU A 481 15.40 -0.56 23.45
C LEU A 481 14.91 -2.01 23.68
N ARG A 482 13.72 -2.19 24.28
CA ARG A 482 13.25 -3.48 24.81
C ARG A 482 12.12 -4.14 24.05
N LEU A 483 11.50 -3.46 23.08
CA LEU A 483 10.45 -4.03 22.24
C LEU A 483 10.89 -4.06 20.78
N PRO A 484 10.29 -4.93 19.95
CA PRO A 484 10.38 -4.80 18.49
C PRO A 484 10.08 -3.37 18.06
N GLY A 485 10.90 -2.82 17.15
CA GLY A 485 10.78 -1.44 16.68
C GLY A 485 9.38 -1.07 16.18
N VAL A 486 8.72 -2.00 15.49
CA VAL A 486 7.31 -1.87 15.06
C VAL A 486 6.34 -1.66 16.23
N TYR A 487 6.49 -2.37 17.34
CA TYR A 487 5.64 -2.20 18.52
C TYR A 487 5.98 -0.91 19.28
N ALA A 488 7.25 -0.59 19.42
CA ALA A 488 7.69 0.66 20.04
C ALA A 488 7.15 1.88 19.28
N SER A 489 7.12 1.82 17.94
CA SER A 489 6.60 2.89 17.08
C SER A 489 5.08 3.04 17.17
N TYR A 490 4.34 1.93 17.34
CA TYR A 490 2.89 1.92 17.59
C TYR A 490 2.55 2.59 18.93
N LEU A 491 3.19 2.17 20.02
CA LEU A 491 2.94 2.68 21.39
C LEU A 491 3.25 4.17 21.56
N SER A 492 4.18 4.68 20.76
CA SER A 492 4.58 6.08 20.75
C SER A 492 3.90 6.91 19.66
N ALA A 493 3.07 6.27 18.84
CA ALA A 493 2.48 6.82 17.63
C ALA A 493 3.49 7.50 16.68
N ARG A 494 4.76 7.07 16.70
CA ARG A 494 5.73 7.45 15.66
C ARG A 494 5.30 6.91 14.31
N ARG A 495 4.69 5.72 14.29
CA ARG A 495 4.00 5.15 13.14
C ARG A 495 2.59 4.70 13.56
N PRO A 496 1.53 5.38 13.10
CA PRO A 496 0.16 4.99 13.43
C PRO A 496 -0.22 3.69 12.71
N SER A 497 -0.97 2.84 13.39
CA SER A 497 -1.68 1.66 12.86
C SER A 497 -3.04 1.62 13.55
N ALA A 498 -4.08 1.23 12.83
CA ALA A 498 -5.45 1.19 13.35
C ALA A 498 -5.75 -0.17 13.98
N ALA A 499 -6.54 -0.22 15.05
CA ALA A 499 -7.07 -1.48 15.54
C ALA A 499 -8.31 -1.92 14.73
N LEU A 500 -8.59 -3.23 14.74
CA LEU A 500 -9.80 -3.79 14.11
C LEU A 500 -11.09 -3.23 14.74
N PRO A 501 -12.18 -3.05 13.96
CA PRO A 501 -13.52 -2.80 14.48
C PRO A 501 -13.94 -3.86 15.49
N HIS A 502 -14.85 -3.54 16.41
CA HIS A 502 -15.26 -4.48 17.46
C HIS A 502 -15.85 -5.78 16.89
N ALA A 503 -16.65 -5.70 15.82
CA ALA A 503 -17.19 -6.88 15.17
C ALA A 503 -16.10 -7.83 14.65
N ASP A 504 -15.07 -7.29 14.00
CA ASP A 504 -13.95 -8.07 13.46
C ASP A 504 -13.05 -8.59 14.58
N TRP A 505 -12.83 -7.80 15.62
CA TRP A 505 -12.06 -8.20 16.79
C TRP A 505 -12.70 -9.37 17.54
N ILE A 506 -14.03 -9.36 17.66
CA ILE A 506 -14.79 -10.50 18.21
C ILE A 506 -14.55 -11.73 17.33
N ARG A 507 -14.78 -11.65 16.02
CA ARG A 507 -14.58 -12.79 15.10
C ARG A 507 -13.17 -13.37 15.16
N VAL A 508 -12.14 -12.52 15.17
CA VAL A 508 -10.73 -12.95 15.30
C VAL A 508 -10.44 -13.67 16.61
N THR A 509 -11.11 -13.27 17.69
CA THR A 509 -10.80 -13.79 19.04
C THR A 509 -11.65 -15.00 19.40
N THR A 510 -12.91 -15.04 18.96
CA THR A 510 -13.90 -16.06 19.36
C THR A 510 -14.28 -17.02 18.23
N GLU A 511 -13.86 -16.76 16.98
CA GLU A 511 -14.31 -17.50 15.79
C GLU A 511 -15.83 -17.51 15.63
N SER A 512 -16.50 -16.47 16.10
CA SER A 512 -17.95 -16.30 16.01
C SER A 512 -18.30 -14.85 15.71
N ALA A 513 -19.31 -14.63 14.86
CA ALA A 513 -19.78 -13.28 14.57
C ALA A 513 -20.79 -12.79 15.62
N PRO A 514 -20.86 -11.47 15.89
CA PRO A 514 -21.98 -10.87 16.62
C PRO A 514 -23.33 -11.18 15.95
N LEU A 515 -24.36 -11.42 16.75
CA LEU A 515 -25.73 -11.62 16.27
C LEU A 515 -26.26 -10.32 15.63
N ARG A 516 -26.74 -10.41 14.39
CA ARG A 516 -27.30 -9.27 13.65
C ARG A 516 -28.73 -8.98 14.14
N LEU A 517 -28.92 -7.87 14.84
CA LEU A 517 -30.27 -7.32 15.10
C LEU A 517 -30.76 -6.63 13.82
N GLN A 518 -31.86 -7.12 13.24
CA GLN A 518 -32.50 -6.46 12.09
C GLN A 518 -33.18 -5.17 12.56
N GLY A 519 -32.79 -4.03 11.99
CA GLY A 519 -33.56 -2.78 12.05
C GLY A 519 -33.00 -1.69 12.96
N GLU A 520 -32.04 -0.92 12.48
CA GLU A 520 -31.90 0.49 12.85
C GLU A 520 -31.54 1.29 11.58
N SER A 521 -32.57 1.73 10.85
CA SER A 521 -32.41 2.76 9.82
C SER A 521 -32.19 4.12 10.49
N PRO A 522 -31.17 4.89 10.11
CA PRO A 522 -30.93 6.21 10.68
C PRO A 522 -31.83 7.26 10.01
N GLU A 523 -33.10 7.32 10.40
CA GLU A 523 -33.98 8.45 10.08
C GLU A 523 -34.10 9.38 11.29
N SER A 524 -33.47 10.55 11.22
CA SER A 524 -34.03 11.74 11.86
C SER A 524 -33.38 13.02 11.34
N LEU A 525 -34.24 14.00 11.07
CA LEU A 525 -34.07 15.46 11.04
C LEU A 525 -34.45 16.10 9.70
N GLN A 526 -35.74 16.43 9.55
CA GLN A 526 -36.19 17.48 8.64
C GLN A 526 -37.24 18.38 9.31
N THR A 527 -36.90 19.66 9.43
CA THR A 527 -37.87 20.76 9.54
C THR A 527 -37.36 21.90 8.66
N GLY A 528 -37.96 22.08 7.48
CA GLY A 528 -37.63 23.12 6.50
C GLY A 528 -38.89 23.61 5.79
N SER A 529 -38.91 24.89 5.39
CA SER A 529 -40.05 25.54 4.72
C SER A 529 -40.07 25.31 3.21
N ASP A 530 -41.23 25.55 2.57
CA ASP A 530 -41.59 25.02 1.24
C ASP A 530 -40.59 25.25 0.08
N ALA A 531 -39.81 26.33 0.02
CA ALA A 531 -38.83 26.48 -1.07
C ALA A 531 -37.42 25.95 -0.76
N ASP A 532 -37.08 25.68 0.51
CA ASP A 532 -35.90 24.86 0.82
C ASP A 532 -36.19 23.40 0.43
N ASN A 533 -37.44 22.97 0.56
CA ASN A 533 -37.91 21.66 0.11
C ASN A 533 -37.87 21.53 -1.41
N GLU A 534 -38.21 22.55 -2.20
CA GLU A 534 -38.15 22.47 -3.68
C GLU A 534 -36.73 22.29 -4.24
N ALA A 535 -35.73 23.02 -3.71
CA ALA A 535 -34.34 22.87 -4.16
C ALA A 535 -33.74 21.53 -3.73
N GLU A 536 -33.96 21.11 -2.47
CA GLU A 536 -33.54 19.81 -1.97
C GLU A 536 -34.25 18.66 -2.72
N HIS A 537 -35.55 18.80 -2.99
CA HIS A 537 -36.30 17.85 -3.79
C HIS A 537 -35.77 17.80 -5.21
N PHE A 538 -35.43 18.94 -5.84
CA PHE A 538 -34.82 18.96 -7.17
C PHE A 538 -33.54 18.11 -7.22
N PHE A 539 -32.59 18.30 -6.29
CA PHE A 539 -31.35 17.51 -6.27
C PHE A 539 -31.59 16.02 -5.96
N ARG A 540 -32.66 15.69 -5.23
CA ARG A 540 -33.08 14.31 -4.95
C ARG A 540 -33.85 13.65 -6.10
N SER A 541 -34.57 14.42 -6.91
CA SER A 541 -35.42 13.93 -8.00
C SER A 541 -34.84 14.19 -9.39
N HIS A 542 -33.64 14.76 -9.49
CA HIS A 542 -32.97 14.99 -10.76
C HIS A 542 -32.64 13.65 -11.43
N HIS A 543 -33.36 13.34 -12.51
CA HIS A 543 -33.17 12.16 -13.32
C HIS A 543 -32.94 12.61 -14.77
N GLN A 544 -31.68 12.51 -15.21
CA GLN A 544 -31.15 12.80 -16.56
C GLN A 544 -30.92 14.28 -16.93
N PRO A 545 -29.86 14.57 -17.72
CA PRO A 545 -29.53 15.91 -18.17
C PRO A 545 -30.34 16.26 -19.43
N ALA A 546 -30.46 17.55 -19.73
CA ALA A 546 -31.14 18.00 -20.94
C ALA A 546 -30.43 17.50 -22.22
N THR A 547 -31.18 16.90 -23.14
CA THR A 547 -30.68 16.44 -24.43
C THR A 547 -30.27 17.63 -25.32
N LYS A 548 -28.97 17.67 -25.65
CA LYS A 548 -28.21 18.68 -26.44
C LYS A 548 -27.70 19.88 -25.64
N VAL A 549 -26.52 19.71 -25.05
CA VAL A 549 -25.70 20.82 -24.54
C VAL A 549 -24.47 20.99 -25.44
N LYS A 550 -24.15 22.22 -25.84
CA LYS A 550 -22.95 22.57 -26.63
C LYS A 550 -21.78 22.87 -25.70
N GLY A 551 -20.56 22.45 -26.06
CA GLY A 551 -19.32 22.71 -25.33
C GLY A 551 -18.67 21.46 -24.74
N THR A 552 -17.38 21.54 -24.41
CA THR A 552 -16.65 20.48 -23.70
C THR A 552 -17.11 20.37 -22.24
N VAL A 553 -16.90 19.21 -21.61
CA VAL A 553 -17.24 18.99 -20.19
C VAL A 553 -16.57 20.04 -19.28
N LEU A 554 -15.32 20.38 -19.56
CA LEU A 554 -14.55 21.38 -18.82
C LEU A 554 -15.15 22.79 -18.96
N GLU A 555 -15.56 23.19 -20.16
CA GLU A 555 -16.21 24.50 -20.39
C GLU A 555 -17.54 24.60 -19.63
N ARG A 556 -18.35 23.54 -19.65
CA ARG A 556 -19.61 23.47 -18.89
C ARG A 556 -19.36 23.54 -17.37
N CYS A 557 -18.33 22.85 -16.89
CA CYS A 557 -17.93 22.87 -15.48
C CYS A 557 -17.52 24.28 -15.04
N LYS A 558 -16.69 24.96 -15.83
CA LYS A 558 -16.24 26.34 -15.53
C LYS A 558 -17.41 27.32 -15.51
N LEU A 559 -18.30 27.26 -16.51
CA LEU A 559 -19.49 28.12 -16.56
C LEU A 559 -20.42 27.91 -15.34
N LEU A 560 -20.66 26.65 -14.95
CA LEU A 560 -21.43 26.33 -13.75
C LEU A 560 -20.75 26.87 -12.49
N PHE A 561 -19.43 26.67 -12.36
CA PHE A 561 -18.69 27.08 -11.17
C PHE A 561 -18.61 28.61 -11.02
N ASP A 562 -18.43 29.34 -12.11
CA ASP A 562 -18.45 30.81 -12.12
C ASP A 562 -19.83 31.36 -11.73
N ALA A 563 -20.91 30.73 -12.20
CA ALA A 563 -22.28 31.10 -11.86
C ALA A 563 -22.56 30.89 -10.36
N ILE A 564 -22.18 29.73 -9.81
CA ILE A 564 -22.34 29.42 -8.39
C ILE A 564 -21.50 30.36 -7.53
N GLU A 565 -20.27 30.68 -7.95
CA GLU A 565 -19.41 31.63 -7.25
C GLU A 565 -20.03 33.03 -7.18
N LYS A 566 -20.59 33.51 -8.30
CA LYS A 566 -21.32 34.78 -8.35
C LYS A 566 -22.55 34.77 -7.43
N SER A 567 -23.28 33.65 -7.40
CA SER A 567 -24.43 33.44 -6.52
C SER A 567 -24.02 33.47 -5.03
N LEU A 568 -22.92 32.82 -4.65
CA LEU A 568 -22.39 32.79 -3.28
C LEU A 568 -21.81 34.14 -2.80
N ARG A 569 -21.35 35.00 -3.73
CA ARG A 569 -20.88 36.38 -3.45
C ARG A 569 -22.02 37.39 -3.30
N SER A 570 -23.24 37.04 -3.68
CA SER A 570 -24.39 37.96 -3.64
C SER A 570 -24.82 38.30 -2.21
N THR A 571 -25.51 39.43 -2.04
CA THR A 571 -26.13 39.84 -0.76
C THR A 571 -27.48 39.16 -0.50
N ASN A 572 -27.85 38.17 -1.32
CA ASN A 572 -29.13 37.48 -1.24
C ASN A 572 -29.20 36.58 0.00
N SER A 573 -30.43 36.23 0.40
CA SER A 573 -30.65 35.26 1.46
C SER A 573 -30.17 33.86 1.05
N ASN A 574 -29.72 33.03 1.99
CA ASN A 574 -29.30 31.64 1.73
C ASN A 574 -30.33 30.86 0.87
N ARG A 575 -31.62 31.13 1.07
CA ARG A 575 -32.74 30.52 0.34
C ARG A 575 -32.74 30.90 -1.15
N GLN A 576 -32.53 32.18 -1.45
CA GLN A 576 -32.46 32.67 -2.83
C GLN A 576 -31.20 32.15 -3.55
N ILE A 577 -30.08 32.06 -2.83
CA ILE A 577 -28.82 31.49 -3.37
C ILE A 577 -29.01 30.01 -3.72
N ALA A 578 -29.59 29.20 -2.82
CA ALA A 578 -29.86 27.79 -3.06
C ALA A 578 -30.76 27.55 -4.29
N ALA A 579 -31.85 28.33 -4.43
CA ALA A 579 -32.74 28.24 -5.57
C ALA A 579 -32.05 28.63 -6.90
N GLN A 580 -31.13 29.60 -6.85
CA GLN A 580 -30.36 30.01 -8.03
C GLN A 580 -29.34 28.94 -8.45
N ILE A 581 -28.63 28.32 -7.50
CA ILE A 581 -27.72 27.19 -7.76
C ILE A 581 -28.48 26.02 -8.42
N ALA A 582 -29.68 25.69 -7.94
CA ALA A 582 -30.49 24.61 -8.52
C ALA A 582 -30.86 24.89 -10.01
N ARG A 583 -31.13 26.16 -10.37
CA ARG A 583 -31.37 26.55 -11.77
C ARG A 583 -30.11 26.43 -12.62
N GLU A 584 -28.97 26.89 -12.12
CA GLU A 584 -27.67 26.81 -12.81
C GLU A 584 -27.27 25.35 -13.09
N VAL A 585 -27.49 24.45 -12.13
CA VAL A 585 -27.27 23.01 -12.33
C VAL A 585 -28.18 22.44 -13.39
N LYS A 586 -29.47 22.80 -13.40
CA LYS A 586 -30.43 22.34 -14.42
C LYS A 586 -30.01 22.74 -15.84
N GLU A 587 -29.43 23.92 -16.01
CA GLU A 587 -28.97 24.43 -17.31
C GLU A 587 -27.61 23.83 -17.75
N SER A 588 -26.80 23.34 -16.80
CA SER A 588 -25.45 22.80 -17.07
C SER A 588 -25.43 21.43 -17.76
N GLY A 589 -26.48 20.61 -17.55
CA GLY A 589 -26.59 19.26 -18.10
C GLY A 589 -25.57 18.25 -17.57
N PHE A 590 -25.19 18.38 -16.30
CA PHE A 590 -24.47 17.34 -15.54
C PHE A 590 -25.45 16.35 -14.91
N ASP A 591 -25.08 15.07 -14.93
CA ASP A 591 -25.84 13.98 -14.34
C ASP A 591 -25.71 13.93 -12.82
N ARG A 592 -26.64 13.23 -12.17
CA ARG A 592 -26.72 13.11 -10.71
C ARG A 592 -25.43 12.53 -10.07
N GLY A 593 -24.65 11.75 -10.82
CA GLY A 593 -23.38 11.17 -10.38
C GLY A 593 -22.15 12.01 -10.68
N ASP A 594 -22.27 13.04 -11.52
CA ASP A 594 -21.14 13.84 -11.97
C ASP A 594 -20.61 14.72 -10.83
N ALA A 595 -19.28 14.82 -10.73
CA ALA A 595 -18.62 15.58 -9.67
C ALA A 595 -19.09 17.06 -9.60
N PRO A 596 -19.30 17.79 -10.72
CA PRO A 596 -19.82 19.16 -10.68
C PRO A 596 -21.25 19.26 -10.12
N PHE A 597 -22.13 18.30 -10.45
CA PHE A 597 -23.49 18.23 -9.89
C PHE A 597 -23.45 18.01 -8.37
N LEU A 598 -22.65 17.04 -7.94
CA LEU A 598 -22.53 16.68 -6.53
C LEU A 598 -21.95 17.83 -5.69
N LEU A 599 -20.97 18.56 -6.23
CA LEU A 599 -20.40 19.73 -5.56
C LEU A 599 -21.42 20.88 -5.43
N ALA A 600 -22.21 21.14 -6.48
CA ALA A 600 -23.27 22.14 -6.43
C ALA A 600 -24.36 21.77 -5.40
N HIS A 601 -24.72 20.49 -5.30
CA HIS A 601 -25.65 20.04 -4.26
C HIS A 601 -25.06 20.21 -2.85
N PHE A 602 -23.77 19.90 -2.68
CA PHE A 602 -23.08 20.13 -1.41
C PHE A 602 -23.08 21.62 -1.00
N ALA A 603 -22.90 22.55 -1.94
CA ALA A 603 -23.02 23.98 -1.66
C ALA A 603 -24.41 24.36 -1.15
N THR A 604 -25.46 23.78 -1.74
CA THR A 604 -26.85 23.97 -1.30
C THR A 604 -27.07 23.41 0.11
N HIS A 605 -26.56 22.21 0.39
CA HIS A 605 -26.58 21.61 1.73
C HIS A 605 -25.87 22.48 2.77
N LEU A 606 -24.73 23.10 2.42
CA LEU A 606 -24.02 24.02 3.32
C LEU A 606 -24.86 25.26 3.66
N LEU A 607 -25.68 25.76 2.74
CA LEU A 607 -26.54 26.94 2.95
C LEU A 607 -27.77 26.65 3.82
N THR A 608 -28.20 25.38 3.89
CA THR A 608 -29.41 24.95 4.61
C THR A 608 -29.12 24.27 5.95
N ARG A 609 -27.90 23.75 6.19
CA ARG A 609 -27.53 23.09 7.45
C ARG A 609 -27.24 24.05 8.62
N LYS A 610 -27.41 23.55 9.85
CA LYS A 610 -26.97 24.22 11.10
C LYS A 610 -25.43 24.20 11.25
N PRO A 611 -24.81 25.24 11.82
CA PRO A 611 -23.38 25.24 12.13
C PRO A 611 -23.05 24.24 13.25
N LYS A 612 -21.89 23.58 13.14
CA LYS A 612 -21.39 22.61 14.15
C LYS A 612 -21.13 23.23 15.54
N ARG A 613 -21.03 24.57 15.63
CA ARG A 613 -20.83 25.34 16.88
C ARG A 613 -21.64 26.63 16.83
N GLY A 614 -22.30 26.97 17.94
CA GLY A 614 -23.11 28.19 18.11
C GLY A 614 -24.61 27.98 17.91
N ASN A 615 -25.41 29.01 18.24
CA ASN A 615 -26.88 28.94 18.30
C ASN A 615 -27.60 29.41 17.03
N ARG A 616 -26.94 29.40 15.86
CA ARG A 616 -27.58 29.85 14.62
C ARG A 616 -28.31 28.70 13.94
N ASP A 617 -29.41 29.02 13.28
CA ASP A 617 -30.20 28.02 12.56
C ASP A 617 -29.62 27.64 11.20
N ARG A 618 -28.73 28.46 10.62
CA ARG A 618 -28.08 28.20 9.32
C ARG A 618 -26.63 28.67 9.30
N LEU A 619 -25.81 28.01 8.47
CA LEU A 619 -24.45 28.44 8.16
C LEU A 619 -24.47 29.80 7.44
N ARG A 620 -23.45 30.64 7.64
CA ARG A 620 -23.31 31.89 6.86
C ARG A 620 -22.94 31.54 5.41
N ALA A 621 -23.48 32.28 4.44
CA ALA A 621 -23.09 32.17 3.03
C ALA A 621 -21.58 32.32 2.83
N SER A 622 -20.91 33.22 3.57
CA SER A 622 -19.44 33.35 3.54
C SER A 622 -18.68 32.10 3.99
N THR A 623 -19.30 31.22 4.78
CA THR A 623 -18.71 29.92 5.13
C THR A 623 -18.89 28.90 4.00
N ALA A 624 -20.05 28.86 3.34
CA ALA A 624 -20.27 28.05 2.14
C ALA A 624 -19.32 28.49 1.01
N GLN A 625 -19.14 29.79 0.84
CA GLN A 625 -18.19 30.40 -0.08
C GLN A 625 -16.74 29.95 0.19
N ARG A 626 -16.31 29.90 1.46
CA ARG A 626 -14.97 29.38 1.83
C ARG A 626 -14.79 27.90 1.48
N TYR A 627 -15.85 27.10 1.57
CA TYR A 627 -15.82 25.68 1.17
C TYR A 627 -15.72 25.56 -0.36
N TRP A 628 -16.53 26.36 -1.07
CA TRP A 628 -16.51 26.43 -2.52
C TRP A 628 -15.12 26.77 -3.06
N TYR A 629 -14.47 27.83 -2.55
CA TYR A 629 -13.13 28.22 -3.00
C TYR A 629 -12.04 27.17 -2.81
N SER A 630 -12.16 26.27 -1.82
CA SER A 630 -11.14 25.22 -1.64
C SER A 630 -11.38 24.02 -2.55
N LEU A 631 -12.62 23.77 -2.97
CA LEU A 631 -13.01 22.56 -3.70
C LEU A 631 -13.29 22.82 -5.19
N ALA A 632 -13.80 23.97 -5.59
CA ALA A 632 -14.16 24.24 -6.98
C ALA A 632 -12.94 24.26 -7.94
N PRO A 633 -11.81 24.92 -7.62
CA PRO A 633 -10.62 24.85 -8.48
C PRO A 633 -10.09 23.42 -8.71
N PRO A 634 -9.80 22.61 -7.66
CA PRO A 634 -9.32 21.25 -7.88
C PRO A 634 -10.36 20.36 -8.55
N PHE A 635 -11.67 20.61 -8.35
CA PHE A 635 -12.71 19.85 -9.03
C PHE A 635 -12.76 20.13 -10.53
N SER A 636 -12.61 21.40 -10.92
CA SER A 636 -12.57 21.77 -12.34
C SER A 636 -11.30 21.28 -13.03
N ASP A 637 -10.16 21.29 -12.33
CA ASP A 637 -8.87 20.95 -12.93
C ASP A 637 -8.66 19.43 -13.04
N ALA A 638 -9.04 18.68 -12.01
CA ALA A 638 -8.71 17.28 -11.91
C ALA A 638 -9.87 16.33 -12.24
N ILE A 639 -11.13 16.71 -11.99
CA ILE A 639 -12.23 15.73 -11.92
C ILE A 639 -13.54 16.20 -12.57
N ALA A 640 -13.46 17.14 -13.52
CA ALA A 640 -14.65 17.76 -14.13
C ALA A 640 -15.53 16.76 -14.91
N ASP A 641 -14.95 15.67 -15.41
CA ASP A 641 -15.60 14.60 -16.17
C ASP A 641 -15.81 13.30 -15.37
N ALA A 642 -15.51 13.33 -14.07
CA ALA A 642 -15.67 12.18 -13.19
C ALA A 642 -17.13 12.00 -12.74
N ASN A 643 -17.67 10.78 -12.90
CA ASN A 643 -18.87 10.33 -12.18
C ASN A 643 -18.43 9.61 -10.90
N LEU A 644 -18.74 10.19 -9.75
CA LEU A 644 -18.26 9.69 -8.46
C LEU A 644 -19.04 8.47 -7.97
N ILE A 645 -20.33 8.35 -8.29
CA ILE A 645 -21.21 7.31 -7.72
C ILE A 645 -20.83 5.91 -8.24
N ASP A 646 -20.26 5.85 -9.45
CA ASP A 646 -19.84 4.59 -10.08
C ASP A 646 -18.40 4.15 -9.68
N MET A 647 -17.70 4.97 -8.88
CA MET A 647 -16.32 4.70 -8.48
C MET A 647 -16.22 3.76 -7.28
N GLU A 648 -15.25 2.86 -7.35
CA GLU A 648 -14.87 2.01 -6.22
C GLU A 648 -13.97 2.76 -5.21
N GLU A 649 -13.76 2.16 -4.02
CA GLU A 649 -12.94 2.72 -2.94
C GLU A 649 -11.54 3.16 -3.42
N ASP A 650 -10.85 2.34 -4.23
CA ASP A 650 -9.50 2.63 -4.73
C ASP A 650 -9.50 3.76 -5.78
N GLU A 651 -10.48 3.78 -6.69
CA GLU A 651 -10.60 4.82 -7.72
C GLU A 651 -10.93 6.17 -7.10
N LEU A 652 -11.83 6.18 -6.11
CA LEU A 652 -12.17 7.38 -5.35
C LEU A 652 -10.98 7.86 -4.50
N THR A 653 -10.18 6.94 -3.97
CA THR A 653 -8.94 7.25 -3.25
C THR A 653 -7.96 8.00 -4.15
N ASP A 654 -7.75 7.50 -5.37
CA ASP A 654 -6.82 8.10 -6.32
C ASP A 654 -7.32 9.46 -6.80
N LEU A 655 -8.60 9.53 -7.13
CA LEU A 655 -9.26 10.77 -7.53
C LEU A 655 -9.14 11.86 -6.46
N TYR A 656 -9.43 11.53 -5.20
CA TYR A 656 -9.29 12.49 -4.10
C TYR A 656 -7.83 12.84 -3.79
N THR A 657 -6.89 11.90 -4.03
CA THR A 657 -5.45 12.20 -3.95
C THR A 657 -5.09 13.27 -4.98
N GLU A 658 -5.62 13.17 -6.19
CA GLU A 658 -5.43 14.17 -7.25
C GLU A 658 -6.04 15.52 -6.89
N VAL A 659 -7.27 15.54 -6.36
CA VAL A 659 -7.94 16.77 -5.86
C VAL A 659 -7.12 17.47 -4.78
N VAL A 660 -6.53 16.72 -3.85
CA VAL A 660 -5.68 17.30 -2.79
C VAL A 660 -4.32 17.73 -3.35
N ALA A 661 -3.76 16.96 -4.28
CA ALA A 661 -2.50 17.27 -4.96
C ALA A 661 -2.62 18.42 -5.97
N SER A 662 -3.82 18.73 -6.45
CA SER A 662 -4.03 19.83 -7.39
C SER A 662 -3.63 21.18 -6.76
N TRP A 663 -3.67 21.36 -5.43
CA TRP A 663 -3.12 22.58 -4.82
C TRP A 663 -1.57 22.64 -4.83
N VAL A 664 -0.91 21.51 -5.08
CA VAL A 664 0.54 21.40 -5.31
C VAL A 664 0.87 21.64 -6.79
N SER A 665 -0.06 21.34 -7.70
CA SER A 665 0.08 21.52 -9.15
C SER A 665 -0.50 22.85 -9.66
N SER A 666 -1.76 23.19 -9.39
CA SER A 666 -2.52 24.38 -9.85
C SER A 666 -2.06 25.72 -9.26
N ALA A 667 -1.04 25.77 -8.40
CA ALA A 667 -0.35 27.05 -8.28
C ALA A 667 0.30 27.40 -9.67
N THR A 668 0.43 26.45 -10.62
CA THR A 668 1.24 26.62 -11.84
C THR A 668 0.65 27.53 -12.89
N ASP A 669 -0.65 27.84 -12.87
CA ASP A 669 -1.26 28.59 -13.96
C ASP A 669 -2.50 29.36 -13.45
N GLY A 670 -2.40 30.70 -13.30
CA GLY A 670 -3.56 31.57 -13.13
C GLY A 670 -3.29 32.92 -12.45
N PRO A 671 -3.74 34.06 -13.03
CA PRO A 671 -3.52 35.40 -12.47
C PRO A 671 -4.49 35.66 -11.30
N GLY A 672 -3.94 35.91 -10.11
CA GLY A 672 -4.72 36.24 -8.92
C GLY A 672 -5.33 37.64 -8.99
N SER A 673 -6.65 37.74 -8.83
CA SER A 673 -7.34 38.98 -8.50
C SER A 673 -6.95 39.45 -7.08
N GLU A 674 -6.48 40.70 -6.97
CA GLU A 674 -5.88 41.35 -5.79
C GLU A 674 -6.80 41.62 -4.57
N ALA A 675 -7.87 40.87 -4.34
CA ALA A 675 -8.82 41.19 -3.26
C ALA A 675 -9.11 40.00 -2.33
N ASP A 676 -8.14 39.63 -1.47
CA ASP A 676 -8.39 39.21 -0.07
C ASP A 676 -7.09 38.73 0.63
N GLY A 677 -6.19 39.67 0.91
CA GLY A 677 -4.93 39.45 1.61
C GLY A 677 -5.01 39.35 3.13
N ARG A 678 -6.07 38.76 3.71
CA ARG A 678 -6.17 38.58 5.18
C ARG A 678 -6.90 37.29 5.56
N LEU A 679 -6.21 36.14 5.55
CA LEU A 679 -6.36 34.99 6.48
C LEU A 679 -5.53 33.77 6.00
N ALA A 680 -4.40 33.51 6.67
CA ALA A 680 -3.58 32.28 6.67
C ALA A 680 -2.85 31.86 5.37
N GLY A 681 -1.55 31.57 5.51
CA GLY A 681 -0.60 31.31 4.42
C GLY A 681 -0.93 30.12 3.52
N ILE A 682 -0.40 30.19 2.30
CA ILE A 682 -0.57 29.22 1.19
C ILE A 682 -0.10 27.79 1.57
N SER A 683 0.72 27.62 2.63
CA SER A 683 1.15 26.31 3.16
C SER A 683 0.03 25.42 3.70
N ASP A 684 -1.15 25.98 4.04
CA ASP A 684 -2.29 25.25 4.61
C ASP A 684 -3.37 24.88 3.56
N ALA A 685 -3.19 25.19 2.28
CA ALA A 685 -4.22 24.94 1.26
C ALA A 685 -4.56 23.45 1.07
N PRO A 686 -3.59 22.52 0.96
CA PRO A 686 -3.91 21.08 0.85
C PRO A 686 -4.61 20.52 2.11
N LEU A 687 -4.20 20.98 3.30
CA LEU A 687 -4.82 20.63 4.58
C LEU A 687 -6.29 21.07 4.63
N ARG A 688 -6.56 22.29 4.17
CA ARG A 688 -7.90 22.87 4.13
C ARG A 688 -8.81 22.16 3.13
N THR A 689 -8.31 21.94 1.90
CA THR A 689 -9.02 21.20 0.86
C THR A 689 -9.37 19.79 1.34
N LEU A 690 -8.42 19.09 1.96
CA LEU A 690 -8.65 17.76 2.53
C LEU A 690 -9.73 17.74 3.63
N GLN A 691 -9.73 18.74 4.53
CA GLN A 691 -10.75 18.84 5.57
C GLN A 691 -12.16 19.05 4.99
N GLN A 692 -12.26 19.89 3.96
CA GLN A 692 -13.54 20.21 3.33
C GLN A 692 -14.01 19.10 2.38
N LEU A 693 -13.07 18.42 1.71
CA LEU A 693 -13.31 17.24 0.88
C LEU A 693 -13.90 16.10 1.71
N ARG A 694 -13.48 15.95 2.98
CA ARG A 694 -14.11 15.01 3.92
C ARG A 694 -15.56 15.35 4.23
N GLU A 695 -15.86 16.63 4.46
CA GLU A 695 -17.26 17.03 4.72
C GLU A 695 -18.14 16.86 3.47
N PHE A 696 -17.59 17.16 2.30
CA PHE A 696 -18.21 16.89 1.01
C PHE A 696 -18.48 15.38 0.83
N HIS A 697 -17.48 14.55 1.11
CA HIS A 697 -17.62 13.10 1.00
C HIS A 697 -18.62 12.53 2.00
N ASP A 698 -18.56 12.94 3.27
CA ASP A 698 -19.52 12.51 4.30
C ASP A 698 -20.97 12.84 3.87
N PHE A 699 -21.18 14.02 3.29
CA PHE A 699 -22.46 14.41 2.73
C PHE A 699 -22.89 13.46 1.61
N ILE A 700 -22.07 13.27 0.57
CA ILE A 700 -22.46 12.43 -0.57
C ILE A 700 -22.64 10.98 -0.17
N ARG A 701 -21.78 10.45 0.71
CA ARG A 701 -21.95 9.11 1.28
C ARG A 701 -23.32 8.97 1.94
N SER A 702 -23.73 9.94 2.75
CA SER A 702 -25.03 9.91 3.43
C SER A 702 -26.22 10.08 2.49
N THR A 703 -26.06 10.84 1.40
CA THR A 703 -27.17 11.21 0.50
C THR A 703 -27.29 10.32 -0.74
N TYR A 704 -26.17 9.76 -1.21
CA TYR A 704 -26.06 9.02 -2.47
C TYR A 704 -25.46 7.61 -2.29
N GLY A 705 -25.05 7.22 -1.08
CA GLY A 705 -24.53 5.88 -0.81
C GLY A 705 -23.12 5.62 -1.35
N LEU A 706 -22.35 6.68 -1.62
CA LEU A 706 -20.97 6.58 -2.11
C LEU A 706 -20.07 5.76 -1.16
N LEU A 707 -19.17 4.95 -1.71
CA LEU A 707 -18.19 4.19 -0.93
C LEU A 707 -17.16 5.13 -0.29
N ASP A 708 -16.72 4.86 0.94
CA ASP A 708 -15.64 5.67 1.54
C ASP A 708 -14.31 5.36 0.83
N PRO A 709 -13.48 6.36 0.49
CA PRO A 709 -12.13 6.15 0.00
C PRO A 709 -11.19 5.80 1.15
N ASN A 710 -10.02 5.27 0.81
CA ASN A 710 -8.91 5.11 1.74
C ASN A 710 -8.21 6.45 2.00
N TRP A 711 -8.80 7.22 2.91
CA TRP A 711 -8.28 8.51 3.39
C TRP A 711 -6.83 8.49 3.90
N ALA A 712 -6.25 7.33 4.19
CA ALA A 712 -4.86 7.20 4.64
C ALA A 712 -3.91 7.38 3.47
N GLU A 713 -4.32 7.00 2.26
CA GLU A 713 -3.54 7.14 1.02
C GLU A 713 -3.63 8.55 0.43
N ILE A 714 -4.76 9.25 0.61
CA ILE A 714 -5.01 10.60 0.05
C ILE A 714 -4.02 11.66 0.56
N SER A 715 -3.64 11.62 1.84
CA SER A 715 -2.61 12.52 2.36
C SER A 715 -1.84 11.91 3.55
N PRO A 716 -0.76 11.15 3.28
CA PRO A 716 0.01 10.44 4.30
C PRO A 716 0.58 11.35 5.39
N ALA A 717 0.90 12.61 5.06
CA ALA A 717 1.47 13.57 6.00
C ALA A 717 0.44 14.19 6.96
N ILE A 718 -0.85 14.16 6.60
CA ILE A 718 -1.90 14.95 7.26
C ILE A 718 -2.96 14.06 7.92
N THR A 719 -3.28 12.90 7.34
CA THR A 719 -4.37 12.05 7.84
C THR A 719 -3.89 11.05 8.89
N VAL A 720 -3.79 11.46 10.16
CA VAL A 720 -3.59 10.45 11.21
C VAL A 720 -4.90 9.66 11.38
N GLY A 721 -4.85 8.36 11.10
CA GLY A 721 -5.92 7.40 11.38
C GLY A 721 -7.21 7.57 10.59
N VAL A 722 -7.16 7.54 9.26
CA VAL A 722 -8.39 7.46 8.44
C VAL A 722 -8.21 6.40 7.38
N GLY A 723 -8.94 5.31 7.48
CA GLY A 723 -8.94 4.11 6.66
C GLY A 723 -10.03 3.19 7.24
N ARG A 724 -10.51 2.19 6.52
CA ARG A 724 -11.47 1.22 7.08
C ARG A 724 -10.68 0.01 7.59
N PRO A 725 -10.28 -0.03 8.88
CA PRO A 725 -9.66 -1.23 9.40
C PRO A 725 -10.66 -2.38 9.29
N GLY A 726 -10.17 -3.55 8.89
CA GLY A 726 -10.98 -4.75 8.90
C GLY A 726 -10.22 -5.96 8.42
N LEU A 727 -10.85 -7.11 8.57
CA LEU A 727 -10.27 -8.41 8.31
C LEU A 727 -11.33 -9.41 7.87
N LEU A 728 -11.04 -10.14 6.79
CA LEU A 728 -11.70 -11.38 6.46
C LEU A 728 -10.82 -12.56 6.91
N LEU A 729 -11.37 -13.45 7.72
CA LEU A 729 -10.69 -14.64 8.21
C LEU A 729 -10.59 -15.71 7.11
N LEU A 730 -9.65 -16.65 7.28
CA LEU A 730 -9.45 -17.72 6.30
C LEU A 730 -10.67 -18.67 6.21
N ASN A 731 -11.29 -19.00 7.34
CA ASN A 731 -12.52 -19.80 7.38
C ASN A 731 -13.72 -19.08 6.74
N GLU A 732 -13.84 -17.76 6.92
CA GLU A 732 -14.85 -16.93 6.24
C GLU A 732 -14.64 -16.92 4.74
N TYR A 733 -13.40 -16.76 4.28
CA TYR A 733 -13.05 -16.88 2.87
C TYR A 733 -13.43 -18.24 2.29
N ILE A 734 -13.11 -19.34 2.99
CA ILE A 734 -13.49 -20.70 2.57
C ILE A 734 -15.01 -20.85 2.53
N ALA A 735 -15.73 -20.29 3.51
CA ALA A 735 -17.20 -20.32 3.53
C ALA A 735 -17.82 -19.52 2.38
N VAL A 736 -17.26 -18.36 2.02
CA VAL A 736 -17.68 -17.61 0.82
C VAL A 736 -17.48 -18.44 -0.44
N LEU A 737 -16.31 -19.10 -0.59
CA LEU A 737 -16.03 -19.96 -1.73
C LEU A 737 -17.03 -21.13 -1.82
N ALA A 738 -17.25 -21.83 -0.71
CA ALA A 738 -18.20 -22.95 -0.64
C ALA A 738 -19.63 -22.51 -0.95
N MET A 739 -20.04 -21.33 -0.46
CA MET A 739 -21.35 -20.75 -0.74
C MET A 739 -21.55 -20.41 -2.21
N GLN A 740 -20.51 -19.90 -2.90
CA GLN A 740 -20.59 -19.60 -4.33
C GLN A 740 -20.74 -20.84 -5.20
N LEU A 741 -20.07 -21.94 -4.83
CA LEU A 741 -20.16 -23.21 -5.55
C LEU A 741 -21.48 -23.94 -5.26
N GLY A 742 -22.14 -23.67 -4.13
CA GLY A 742 -23.46 -24.21 -3.80
C GLY A 742 -23.50 -25.74 -3.68
N GLY A 743 -22.35 -26.40 -3.46
CA GLY A 743 -22.23 -27.86 -3.46
C GLY A 743 -22.17 -28.51 -4.86
N THR A 744 -22.23 -27.70 -5.92
CA THR A 744 -22.07 -28.14 -7.31
C THR A 744 -20.60 -28.47 -7.57
N ALA A 745 -20.34 -29.52 -8.37
CA ALA A 745 -18.97 -29.83 -8.79
C ALA A 745 -18.39 -28.67 -9.61
N VAL A 746 -17.12 -28.32 -9.41
CA VAL A 746 -16.46 -27.19 -10.10
C VAL A 746 -16.52 -27.31 -11.63
N ASN A 747 -16.63 -28.53 -12.17
CA ASN A 747 -16.75 -28.73 -13.61
C ASN A 747 -18.12 -28.36 -14.18
N GLU A 748 -19.14 -28.26 -13.33
CA GLU A 748 -20.54 -28.04 -13.69
C GLU A 748 -21.02 -26.61 -13.41
N VAL A 749 -20.23 -25.80 -12.70
CA VAL A 749 -20.60 -24.40 -12.42
C VAL A 749 -20.51 -23.54 -13.68
N ASP A 750 -21.35 -22.52 -13.75
CA ASP A 750 -21.31 -21.55 -14.84
C ASP A 750 -20.05 -20.66 -14.78
N GLU A 751 -19.74 -20.01 -15.91
CA GLU A 751 -18.53 -19.20 -16.07
C GLU A 751 -18.51 -17.96 -15.14
N ASN A 752 -19.68 -17.43 -14.75
CA ASN A 752 -19.76 -16.28 -13.86
C ASN A 752 -19.45 -16.69 -12.41
N VAL A 753 -20.01 -17.80 -11.94
CA VAL A 753 -19.66 -18.41 -10.64
C VAL A 753 -18.18 -18.75 -10.60
N LEU A 754 -17.65 -19.36 -11.65
CA LEU A 754 -16.24 -19.69 -11.75
C LEU A 754 -15.34 -18.43 -11.70
N SER A 755 -15.72 -17.37 -12.42
CA SER A 755 -15.00 -16.09 -12.41
C SER A 755 -14.98 -15.44 -11.02
N LYS A 756 -16.12 -15.45 -10.32
CA LYS A 756 -16.22 -14.93 -8.94
C LYS A 756 -15.35 -15.72 -7.97
N ALA A 757 -15.39 -17.06 -8.06
CA ALA A 757 -14.58 -17.95 -7.22
C ALA A 757 -13.07 -17.72 -7.47
N PHE A 758 -12.65 -17.57 -8.73
CA PHE A 758 -11.26 -17.26 -9.08
C PHE A 758 -10.80 -15.91 -8.53
N VAL A 759 -11.61 -14.86 -8.69
CA VAL A 759 -11.28 -13.52 -8.18
C VAL A 759 -11.18 -13.52 -6.65
N LEU A 760 -12.06 -14.26 -5.96
CA LEU A 760 -12.00 -14.45 -4.52
C LEU A 760 -10.66 -15.11 -4.09
N ILE A 761 -10.25 -16.19 -4.78
CA ILE A 761 -8.97 -16.88 -4.55
C ILE A 761 -7.80 -15.94 -4.80
N ALA A 762 -7.79 -15.24 -5.93
CA ALA A 762 -6.72 -14.33 -6.32
C ALA A 762 -6.54 -13.18 -5.30
N CYS A 763 -7.62 -12.59 -4.83
CA CYS A 763 -7.59 -11.55 -3.80
C CYS A 763 -7.16 -12.08 -2.42
N SER A 764 -7.59 -13.29 -2.03
CA SER A 764 -7.28 -13.87 -0.70
C SER A 764 -5.89 -14.50 -0.60
N ARG A 765 -5.46 -15.26 -1.62
CA ARG A 765 -4.20 -16.03 -1.61
C ARG A 765 -3.00 -15.27 -2.15
N PHE A 766 -3.24 -14.25 -2.98
CA PHE A 766 -2.18 -13.42 -3.58
C PHE A 766 -2.31 -11.93 -3.23
N GLY A 767 -3.30 -11.53 -2.41
CA GLY A 767 -3.48 -10.15 -1.99
C GLY A 767 -3.69 -9.18 -3.16
N LEU A 768 -4.22 -9.65 -4.29
CA LEU A 768 -4.48 -8.81 -5.45
C LEU A 768 -5.64 -7.85 -5.15
N ARG A 769 -5.61 -6.67 -5.79
CA ARG A 769 -6.81 -5.83 -5.91
C ARG A 769 -7.81 -6.51 -6.84
N ILE A 770 -9.10 -6.23 -6.68
CA ILE A 770 -10.14 -6.81 -7.55
C ILE A 770 -9.86 -6.56 -9.03
N GLY A 771 -9.49 -5.34 -9.41
CA GLY A 771 -9.12 -5.02 -10.79
C GLY A 771 -7.85 -5.75 -11.26
N GLU A 772 -6.89 -6.01 -10.36
CA GLU A 772 -5.68 -6.78 -10.68
C GLU A 772 -6.03 -8.25 -10.96
N ALA A 773 -6.97 -8.83 -10.22
CA ALA A 773 -7.46 -10.20 -10.37
C ALA A 773 -8.34 -10.38 -11.62
N VAL A 774 -9.28 -9.46 -11.88
CA VAL A 774 -10.20 -9.53 -13.02
C VAL A 774 -9.47 -9.40 -14.36
N GLY A 775 -8.52 -8.47 -14.45
CA GLY A 775 -7.74 -8.24 -15.67
C GLY A 775 -6.40 -8.99 -15.69
N LEU A 776 -6.31 -10.14 -15.01
CA LEU A 776 -5.10 -10.96 -14.98
C LEU A 776 -4.97 -11.75 -16.30
N ASN A 777 -3.83 -11.64 -16.97
CA ASN A 777 -3.58 -12.41 -18.20
C ASN A 777 -3.02 -13.80 -17.90
N ARG A 778 -3.13 -14.74 -18.85
CA ARG A 778 -2.52 -16.06 -18.69
C ARG A 778 -1.00 -16.00 -18.54
N SER A 779 -0.31 -15.10 -19.25
CA SER A 779 1.14 -14.91 -19.16
C SER A 779 1.61 -14.33 -17.83
N ASP A 780 0.68 -13.84 -17.01
CA ASP A 780 0.95 -13.37 -15.66
C ASP A 780 0.84 -14.48 -14.60
N TRP A 781 0.31 -15.66 -14.96
CA TRP A 781 0.19 -16.82 -14.08
C TRP A 781 1.33 -17.82 -14.34
N LEU A 782 2.36 -17.81 -13.49
CA LEU A 782 3.54 -18.65 -13.65
C LEU A 782 3.47 -19.86 -12.74
N ASP A 783 3.36 -21.04 -13.35
CA ASP A 783 3.45 -22.32 -12.67
C ASP A 783 4.70 -23.06 -13.21
N SER A 784 5.71 -23.20 -12.36
CA SER A 784 6.98 -23.86 -12.73
C SER A 784 7.59 -24.57 -11.54
N ALA A 785 7.98 -25.83 -11.74
CA ALA A 785 8.70 -26.65 -10.76
C ALA A 785 8.06 -26.69 -9.35
N GLY A 786 6.71 -26.70 -9.28
CA GLY A 786 5.97 -26.73 -8.02
C GLY A 786 5.90 -25.37 -7.29
N SER A 787 6.33 -24.29 -7.94
CA SER A 787 6.23 -22.92 -7.43
C SER A 787 5.26 -22.12 -8.29
N LEU A 788 4.17 -21.66 -7.67
CA LEU A 788 3.18 -20.80 -8.29
C LEU A 788 3.47 -19.33 -7.98
N THR A 789 3.52 -18.47 -8.99
CA THR A 789 3.77 -17.02 -8.84
C THR A 789 2.91 -16.20 -9.80
N VAL A 790 2.28 -15.15 -9.27
CA VAL A 790 1.51 -14.19 -10.07
C VAL A 790 2.34 -12.93 -10.34
N LEU A 791 2.45 -12.56 -11.62
CA LEU A 791 3.04 -11.29 -12.04
C LEU A 791 1.97 -10.20 -12.08
N VAL A 792 2.12 -9.19 -11.23
CA VAL A 792 1.25 -8.01 -11.28
C VAL A 792 1.95 -6.92 -12.09
N ARG A 793 1.49 -6.71 -13.33
CA ARG A 793 1.97 -5.67 -14.25
C ARG A 793 0.81 -5.06 -15.03
N SER A 794 1.04 -3.93 -15.70
CA SER A 794 0.08 -3.37 -16.65
C SER A 794 0.03 -4.25 -17.90
N ASN A 795 -1.13 -4.35 -18.52
CA ASN A 795 -1.35 -5.05 -19.79
C ASN A 795 -2.35 -4.25 -20.65
N TRP A 796 -2.75 -4.80 -21.80
CA TRP A 796 -3.65 -4.11 -22.73
C TRP A 796 -5.07 -3.89 -22.16
N THR A 797 -5.50 -4.75 -21.25
CA THR A 797 -6.82 -4.74 -20.63
C THR A 797 -6.88 -3.80 -19.43
N ARG A 798 -5.85 -3.80 -18.58
CA ARG A 798 -5.78 -2.98 -17.36
C ARG A 798 -4.43 -2.29 -17.18
N ALA A 799 -4.48 -1.05 -16.69
CA ALA A 799 -3.32 -0.33 -16.18
C ALA A 799 -3.06 -0.67 -14.70
N LEU A 800 -1.85 -0.39 -14.23
CA LEU A 800 -1.54 -0.34 -12.80
C LEU A 800 -1.74 1.10 -12.27
N LYS A 801 -2.15 1.20 -11.00
CA LYS A 801 -2.25 2.46 -10.24
C LYS A 801 -0.96 3.29 -10.31
N THR A 802 0.20 2.63 -10.21
CA THR A 802 1.52 3.26 -10.38
C THR A 802 2.52 2.29 -10.99
N ALA A 803 3.59 2.80 -11.61
CA ALA A 803 4.72 1.97 -12.04
C ALA A 803 5.35 1.17 -10.87
N SER A 804 5.30 1.71 -9.64
CA SER A 804 5.76 1.04 -8.42
C SER A 804 4.85 -0.10 -7.94
N SER A 805 3.64 -0.22 -8.47
CA SER A 805 2.72 -1.33 -8.15
C SER A 805 3.11 -2.65 -8.85
N ARG A 806 4.09 -2.61 -9.77
CA ARG A 806 4.58 -3.80 -10.47
C ARG A 806 5.33 -4.71 -9.51
N ARG A 807 4.90 -5.97 -9.40
CA ARG A 807 5.44 -6.92 -8.42
C ARG A 807 5.24 -8.37 -8.83
N GLN A 808 5.87 -9.26 -8.08
CA GLN A 808 5.68 -10.70 -8.16
C GLN A 808 5.10 -11.15 -6.81
N VAL A 809 4.07 -11.98 -6.86
CA VAL A 809 3.45 -12.54 -5.65
C VAL A 809 3.51 -14.06 -5.75
N PRO A 810 4.43 -14.71 -5.03
CA PRO A 810 4.46 -16.17 -4.95
C PRO A 810 3.31 -16.66 -4.07
N LEU A 811 2.85 -17.89 -4.33
CA LEU A 811 1.98 -18.62 -3.43
C LEU A 811 2.76 -18.97 -2.15
N ILE A 812 2.24 -18.55 -1.00
CA ILE A 812 2.88 -18.74 0.31
C ILE A 812 2.26 -19.92 1.06
N GLU A 813 0.94 -19.99 1.06
CA GLU A 813 0.15 -21.01 1.75
C GLU A 813 -0.27 -22.11 0.77
N THR A 814 -0.55 -23.31 1.27
CA THR A 814 -1.06 -24.41 0.43
C THR A 814 -2.51 -24.15 0.02
N LEU A 815 -2.82 -24.38 -1.26
CA LEU A 815 -4.18 -24.34 -1.79
C LEU A 815 -4.95 -25.60 -1.36
N THR A 816 -6.23 -25.45 -1.04
CA THR A 816 -7.16 -26.56 -0.83
C THR A 816 -7.48 -27.23 -2.16
N VAL A 817 -8.03 -28.46 -2.10
CA VAL A 817 -8.45 -29.21 -3.29
C VAL A 817 -9.44 -28.40 -4.13
N THR A 818 -10.45 -27.80 -3.50
CA THR A 818 -11.44 -26.97 -4.18
C THR A 818 -10.83 -25.72 -4.82
N GLU A 819 -9.87 -25.07 -4.16
CA GLU A 819 -9.15 -23.92 -4.74
C GLU A 819 -8.36 -24.34 -5.99
N GLN A 820 -7.70 -25.50 -5.94
CA GLN A 820 -6.96 -26.05 -7.07
C GLN A 820 -7.90 -26.36 -8.24
N GLU A 821 -9.02 -27.05 -7.99
CA GLU A 821 -10.03 -27.37 -9.00
C GLU A 821 -10.56 -26.11 -9.70
N VAL A 822 -10.85 -25.03 -8.95
CA VAL A 822 -11.31 -23.76 -9.53
C VAL A 822 -10.24 -23.14 -10.44
N ILE A 823 -8.99 -23.09 -9.98
CA ILE A 823 -7.88 -22.55 -10.76
C ILE A 823 -7.67 -23.38 -12.04
N GLU A 824 -7.61 -24.70 -11.91
CA GLU A 824 -7.42 -25.62 -13.03
C GLU A 824 -8.55 -25.46 -14.05
N LYS A 825 -9.80 -25.36 -13.59
CA LYS A 825 -10.95 -25.15 -14.47
C LYS A 825 -10.90 -23.82 -15.21
N VAL A 826 -10.50 -22.73 -14.55
CA VAL A 826 -10.32 -21.42 -15.22
C VAL A 826 -9.23 -21.48 -16.27
N LEU A 827 -8.06 -22.04 -15.92
CA LEU A 827 -6.95 -22.18 -16.85
C LEU A 827 -7.34 -23.07 -18.03
N LEU A 828 -8.09 -24.13 -17.78
CA LEU A 828 -8.62 -25.01 -18.80
C LEU A 828 -9.60 -24.27 -19.71
N ASN A 829 -10.61 -23.59 -19.17
CA ASN A 829 -11.57 -22.80 -19.96
C ASN A 829 -10.87 -21.71 -20.79
N TRP A 830 -9.80 -21.11 -20.26
CA TRP A 830 -8.95 -20.18 -21.00
C TRP A 830 -8.25 -20.85 -22.20
N VAL A 831 -7.63 -22.03 -22.02
CA VAL A 831 -7.01 -22.79 -23.12
C VAL A 831 -8.06 -23.09 -24.21
N HIS A 832 -9.28 -23.43 -23.80
CA HIS A 832 -10.40 -23.68 -24.70
C HIS A 832 -10.84 -22.47 -25.50
N ARG A 833 -10.68 -21.26 -24.96
CA ARG A 833 -11.06 -20.01 -25.60
C ARG A 833 -9.94 -19.45 -26.48
N GLU A 834 -8.73 -19.37 -25.95
CA GLU A 834 -7.63 -18.56 -26.51
C GLU A 834 -6.48 -19.40 -27.12
N GLY A 835 -6.37 -20.68 -26.78
CA GLY A 835 -5.33 -21.57 -27.30
C GLY A 835 -3.92 -21.19 -26.85
N VAL A 836 -3.08 -20.71 -27.79
CA VAL A 836 -1.65 -20.43 -27.57
C VAL A 836 -1.37 -18.95 -27.21
N GLN A 837 -2.36 -18.07 -27.29
CA GLN A 837 -2.17 -16.64 -27.10
C GLN A 837 -2.12 -16.24 -25.62
N SER A 838 -0.99 -16.41 -24.94
CA SER A 838 -0.88 -16.18 -23.48
C SER A 838 -1.14 -14.75 -22.98
N ASP A 839 -1.18 -13.75 -23.86
CA ASP A 839 -1.33 -12.33 -23.46
C ASP A 839 -2.78 -11.83 -23.40
N THR A 840 -3.73 -12.75 -23.27
CA THR A 840 -5.17 -12.45 -23.10
C THR A 840 -5.62 -12.69 -21.64
N PRO A 841 -6.70 -12.01 -21.18
CA PRO A 841 -7.26 -12.20 -19.85
C PRO A 841 -7.65 -13.65 -19.57
N LEU A 842 -7.48 -14.10 -18.32
CA LEU A 842 -7.89 -15.43 -17.87
C LEU A 842 -9.41 -15.61 -17.94
N LEU A 843 -10.14 -14.64 -17.38
CA LEU A 843 -11.60 -14.69 -17.28
C LEU A 843 -12.28 -14.45 -18.63
N ALA A 844 -13.38 -15.16 -18.88
CA ALA A 844 -14.16 -14.99 -20.11
C ALA A 844 -14.86 -13.63 -20.18
N GLY A 845 -15.02 -13.12 -21.39
CA GLY A 845 -15.73 -11.87 -21.66
C GLY A 845 -14.97 -10.60 -21.27
N VAL A 846 -13.79 -10.70 -20.65
CA VAL A 846 -12.98 -9.55 -20.25
C VAL A 846 -12.18 -9.02 -21.45
N SER A 847 -12.48 -7.78 -21.83
CA SER A 847 -11.74 -6.95 -22.79
C SER A 847 -11.50 -5.58 -22.17
N ARG A 848 -10.81 -4.69 -22.90
CA ARG A 848 -10.59 -3.31 -22.44
C ARG A 848 -11.91 -2.56 -22.23
N GLU A 849 -12.90 -2.83 -23.06
CA GLU A 849 -14.22 -2.19 -23.05
C GLU A 849 -15.14 -2.77 -21.97
N SER A 850 -15.06 -4.09 -21.72
CA SER A 850 -15.93 -4.77 -20.75
C SER A 850 -15.33 -4.85 -19.34
N PHE A 851 -14.04 -4.55 -19.17
CA PHE A 851 -13.30 -4.70 -17.91
C PHE A 851 -14.01 -4.06 -16.71
N ILE A 852 -14.42 -2.79 -16.85
CA ILE A 852 -15.06 -2.03 -15.75
C ILE A 852 -16.38 -2.68 -15.36
N GLY A 853 -17.23 -3.02 -16.34
CA GLY A 853 -18.53 -3.63 -16.10
C GLY A 853 -18.43 -4.99 -15.41
N ILE A 854 -17.51 -5.86 -15.85
CA ILE A 854 -17.29 -7.18 -15.25
C ILE A 854 -16.69 -7.05 -13.85
N LYS A 855 -15.71 -6.17 -13.66
CA LYS A 855 -15.11 -5.88 -12.35
C LYS A 855 -16.18 -5.49 -11.34
N ASN A 856 -17.03 -4.53 -11.68
CA ASN A 856 -18.09 -4.02 -10.80
C ASN A 856 -19.14 -5.10 -10.48
N LEU A 857 -19.53 -5.91 -11.47
CA LEU A 857 -20.49 -7.02 -11.27
C LEU A 857 -19.94 -8.06 -10.28
N ILE A 858 -18.69 -8.48 -10.49
CA ILE A 858 -18.02 -9.43 -9.59
C ILE A 858 -17.87 -8.83 -8.19
N GLY A 859 -17.45 -7.57 -8.09
CA GLY A 859 -17.30 -6.85 -6.83
C GLY A 859 -18.61 -6.75 -6.03
N ALA A 860 -19.71 -6.40 -6.69
CA ALA A 860 -21.04 -6.31 -6.09
C ALA A 860 -21.56 -7.67 -5.57
N SER A 861 -21.29 -8.75 -6.30
CA SER A 861 -21.64 -10.11 -5.84
C SER A 861 -20.79 -10.51 -4.63
N LEU A 862 -19.46 -10.34 -4.72
CA LEU A 862 -18.53 -10.72 -3.66
C LEU A 862 -18.79 -9.95 -2.36
N ILE A 863 -19.08 -8.65 -2.43
CA ILE A 863 -19.35 -7.87 -1.22
C ILE A 863 -20.63 -8.32 -0.51
N ALA A 864 -21.66 -8.72 -1.26
CA ALA A 864 -22.89 -9.26 -0.67
C ALA A 864 -22.62 -10.58 0.05
N ASP A 865 -21.83 -11.45 -0.57
CA ASP A 865 -21.45 -12.75 0.00
C ASP A 865 -20.57 -12.59 1.24
N ILE A 866 -19.58 -11.70 1.18
CA ILE A 866 -18.70 -11.39 2.31
C ILE A 866 -19.52 -10.84 3.49
N LYS A 867 -20.38 -9.85 3.27
CA LYS A 867 -21.23 -9.29 4.34
C LYS A 867 -22.16 -10.32 4.95
N TRP A 868 -22.66 -11.26 4.13
CA TRP A 868 -23.47 -12.37 4.61
C TRP A 868 -22.68 -13.29 5.54
N VAL A 869 -21.48 -13.69 5.15
CA VAL A 869 -20.65 -14.62 5.92
C VAL A 869 -20.09 -13.96 7.20
N THR A 870 -19.59 -12.73 7.12
CA THR A 870 -19.00 -12.02 8.27
C THR A 870 -20.04 -11.50 9.27
N ARG A 871 -21.31 -11.43 8.86
CA ARG A 871 -22.41 -10.73 9.57
C ARG A 871 -22.10 -9.26 9.89
N HIS A 872 -21.20 -8.63 9.11
CA HIS A 872 -20.75 -7.27 9.36
C HIS A 872 -20.97 -6.34 8.16
N ASP A 873 -21.85 -5.35 8.31
CA ASP A 873 -22.23 -4.42 7.23
C ASP A 873 -21.10 -3.49 6.76
N GLY A 874 -20.08 -3.30 7.61
CA GLY A 874 -18.87 -2.55 7.27
C GLY A 874 -17.88 -3.31 6.38
N SER A 875 -18.14 -4.59 6.08
CA SER A 875 -17.23 -5.42 5.29
C SER A 875 -17.12 -4.95 3.83
N THR A 876 -15.91 -5.02 3.27
CA THR A 876 -15.62 -4.69 1.87
C THR A 876 -14.83 -5.83 1.20
N VAL A 877 -14.84 -5.87 -0.13
CA VAL A 877 -14.03 -6.86 -0.89
C VAL A 877 -12.54 -6.67 -0.59
N HIS A 878 -12.10 -5.42 -0.36
CA HIS A 878 -10.71 -5.11 -0.07
C HIS A 878 -10.19 -5.79 1.20
N MET A 879 -11.07 -6.16 2.14
CA MET A 879 -10.69 -6.89 3.36
C MET A 879 -10.03 -8.24 3.09
N LEU A 880 -10.24 -8.85 1.91
CA LEU A 880 -9.48 -10.03 1.46
C LEU A 880 -7.97 -9.76 1.43
N ARG A 881 -7.59 -8.58 0.93
CA ARG A 881 -6.20 -8.13 0.84
C ARG A 881 -5.64 -7.71 2.20
N HIS A 882 -6.47 -7.12 3.07
CA HIS A 882 -6.09 -6.92 4.48
C HIS A 882 -5.80 -8.26 5.17
N GLY A 883 -6.68 -9.24 4.99
CA GLY A 883 -6.50 -10.61 5.49
C GLY A 883 -5.21 -11.24 5.00
N PHE A 884 -4.94 -11.21 3.70
CA PHE A 884 -3.66 -11.66 3.14
C PHE A 884 -2.46 -11.01 3.84
N SER A 885 -2.46 -9.67 3.98
CA SER A 885 -1.33 -8.95 4.58
C SER A 885 -1.06 -9.33 6.03
N MET A 886 -2.11 -9.47 6.84
CA MET A 886 -2.01 -9.80 8.26
C MET A 886 -1.66 -11.28 8.46
N ARG A 887 -2.18 -12.19 7.63
CA ARG A 887 -1.79 -13.61 7.64
C ARG A 887 -0.33 -13.81 7.26
N VAL A 888 0.15 -13.17 6.19
CA VAL A 888 1.56 -13.26 5.79
C VAL A 888 2.48 -12.70 6.87
N LEU A 889 2.13 -11.56 7.48
CA LEU A 889 2.90 -11.01 8.59
C LEU A 889 2.89 -11.95 9.82
N SER A 890 1.72 -12.53 10.14
CA SER A 890 1.56 -13.54 11.19
C SER A 890 2.49 -14.75 10.98
N ILE A 891 2.55 -15.28 9.76
CA ILE A 891 3.45 -16.39 9.39
C ILE A 891 4.91 -15.97 9.51
N LEU A 892 5.29 -14.81 8.98
CA LEU A 892 6.67 -14.33 9.06
C LEU A 892 7.14 -14.14 10.51
N LEU A 893 6.29 -13.61 11.37
CA LEU A 893 6.57 -13.43 12.79
C LEU A 893 6.48 -14.73 13.59
N GLY A 894 5.78 -15.75 13.08
CA GLY A 894 5.52 -16.99 13.82
C GLY A 894 4.50 -16.80 14.97
N VAL A 895 3.60 -15.82 14.85
CA VAL A 895 2.57 -15.51 15.85
C VAL A 895 1.20 -15.70 15.24
N LYS A 896 0.26 -16.36 15.93
CA LYS A 896 -1.08 -16.62 15.38
C LYS A 896 -1.88 -15.31 15.23
N LEU A 897 -2.58 -15.17 14.11
CA LEU A 897 -3.53 -14.08 13.88
C LEU A 897 -4.86 -14.33 14.61
N ASP A 898 -5.37 -15.55 14.48
CA ASP A 898 -6.58 -16.06 15.11
C ASP A 898 -6.39 -17.54 15.51
N PRO A 899 -7.25 -18.14 16.35
CA PRO A 899 -7.04 -19.49 16.86
C PRO A 899 -7.06 -20.57 15.76
N SER A 900 -7.80 -20.36 14.66
CA SER A 900 -7.99 -21.30 13.56
C SER A 900 -6.75 -21.43 12.67
N VAL A 901 -5.84 -20.44 12.69
CA VAL A 901 -4.61 -20.48 11.90
C VAL A 901 -3.65 -21.54 12.46
N ILE A 902 -3.34 -22.51 11.61
CA ILE A 902 -2.33 -23.53 11.86
C ILE A 902 -0.96 -22.99 11.43
N LEU A 903 -0.13 -22.60 12.40
CA LEU A 903 1.27 -22.21 12.18
C LEU A 903 2.21 -23.37 12.54
N THR A 904 2.85 -23.97 11.54
CA THR A 904 3.92 -24.95 11.75
C THR A 904 5.30 -24.30 11.61
N PRO A 905 6.33 -24.76 12.34
CA PRO A 905 7.70 -24.27 12.15
C PRO A 905 8.18 -24.36 10.70
N GLN A 906 7.78 -25.41 9.98
CA GLN A 906 8.13 -25.62 8.57
C GLN A 906 7.52 -24.55 7.67
N LEU A 907 6.26 -24.16 7.89
CA LEU A 907 5.61 -23.08 7.13
C LEU A 907 6.29 -21.74 7.38
N VAL A 908 6.60 -21.42 8.64
CA VAL A 908 7.29 -20.19 9.02
C VAL A 908 8.67 -20.13 8.36
N GLU A 909 9.46 -21.20 8.47
CA GLU A 909 10.80 -21.27 7.90
C GLU A 909 10.78 -21.19 6.36
N ALA A 910 9.90 -21.94 5.70
CA ALA A 910 9.74 -21.91 4.25
C ALA A 910 9.34 -20.51 3.76
N THR A 911 8.40 -19.87 4.45
CA THR A 911 7.94 -18.50 4.11
C THR A 911 9.05 -17.48 4.27
N ARG A 912 9.84 -17.55 5.35
CA ARG A 912 10.99 -16.66 5.55
C ARG A 912 12.05 -16.90 4.48
N ARG A 913 12.36 -18.16 4.12
CA ARG A 913 13.30 -18.45 3.03
C ARG A 913 12.81 -17.89 1.70
N LEU A 914 11.52 -18.05 1.40
CA LEU A 914 10.91 -17.57 0.16
C LEU A 914 10.92 -16.03 0.06
N LEU A 915 10.55 -15.34 1.14
CA LEU A 915 10.31 -13.89 1.11
C LEU A 915 11.50 -13.05 1.58
N LEU A 916 12.31 -13.59 2.50
CA LEU A 916 13.46 -12.91 3.11
C LEU A 916 14.79 -13.53 2.64
N GLY A 917 14.80 -14.73 2.07
CA GLY A 917 16.07 -15.43 1.78
C GLY A 917 16.84 -15.86 3.03
N SER A 918 16.18 -15.94 4.18
CA SER A 918 16.72 -16.37 5.48
C SER A 918 15.67 -17.16 6.27
N THR A 919 16.09 -17.90 7.29
CA THR A 919 15.17 -18.58 8.24
C THR A 919 14.77 -17.70 9.43
N GLU A 920 15.50 -16.60 9.62
CA GLU A 920 15.30 -15.60 10.66
C GLU A 920 14.60 -14.35 10.12
N THR A 921 13.96 -13.60 11.02
CA THR A 921 13.42 -12.28 10.73
C THR A 921 14.47 -11.19 10.83
N ASP A 922 14.29 -10.15 10.03
CA ASP A 922 15.15 -8.97 10.00
C ASP A 922 14.38 -7.72 9.55
N ARG A 923 15.10 -6.62 9.27
CA ARG A 923 14.52 -5.36 8.76
C ARG A 923 13.67 -5.53 7.49
N ARG A 924 13.85 -6.60 6.72
CA ARG A 924 13.12 -6.88 5.47
C ARG A 924 11.72 -7.43 5.71
N THR A 925 11.37 -7.82 6.93
CA THR A 925 10.10 -8.48 7.27
C THR A 925 8.88 -7.68 6.81
N LEU A 926 8.73 -6.41 7.23
CA LEU A 926 7.62 -5.57 6.78
C LEU A 926 7.78 -5.11 5.33
N TRP A 927 9.01 -4.98 4.84
CA TRP A 927 9.28 -4.68 3.42
C TRP A 927 8.82 -5.80 2.50
N ALA A 928 8.92 -7.06 2.91
CA ALA A 928 8.41 -8.20 2.16
C ALA A 928 6.88 -8.10 2.00
N VAL A 929 6.16 -7.81 3.08
CA VAL A 929 4.70 -7.60 3.03
C VAL A 929 4.36 -6.39 2.15
N ALA A 930 5.06 -5.26 2.31
CA ALA A 930 4.88 -4.08 1.48
C ALA A 930 5.10 -4.38 -0.01
N ARG A 931 6.14 -5.15 -0.34
CA ARG A 931 6.47 -5.57 -1.71
C ARG A 931 5.40 -6.49 -2.30
N LEU A 932 4.86 -7.44 -1.53
CA LEU A 932 3.78 -8.33 -1.97
C LEU A 932 2.49 -7.57 -2.25
N LEU A 933 2.23 -6.48 -1.53
CA LEU A 933 1.10 -5.58 -1.78
C LEU A 933 1.40 -4.54 -2.88
N GLY A 934 2.67 -4.28 -3.21
CA GLY A 934 3.03 -3.22 -4.14
C GLY A 934 2.94 -1.82 -3.53
N HIS A 935 3.22 -1.71 -2.23
CA HIS A 935 3.33 -0.43 -1.53
C HIS A 935 4.74 0.13 -1.64
N ALA A 936 4.83 1.45 -1.78
CA ALA A 936 6.12 2.16 -1.86
C ALA A 936 6.92 2.12 -0.56
N SER A 937 6.27 1.87 0.59
CA SER A 937 6.95 1.78 1.89
C SER A 937 6.19 0.92 2.92
N PRO A 938 6.88 0.39 3.94
CA PRO A 938 6.27 -0.23 5.11
C PRO A 938 5.34 0.71 5.87
N ALA A 939 5.59 2.02 5.85
CA ALA A 939 4.76 3.02 6.50
C ALA A 939 3.30 2.97 6.00
N MET A 940 3.13 2.84 4.68
CA MET A 940 1.80 2.70 4.06
C MET A 940 1.13 1.37 4.48
N THR A 941 1.91 0.29 4.49
CA THR A 941 1.43 -1.04 4.88
C THR A 941 0.96 -1.07 6.33
N LEU A 942 1.78 -0.56 7.26
CA LEU A 942 1.49 -0.55 8.69
C LEU A 942 0.25 0.29 9.02
N ARG A 943 0.11 1.42 8.34
CA ARG A 943 -0.95 2.40 8.60
C ARG A 943 -2.32 1.94 8.14
N SER A 944 -2.39 1.29 6.98
CA SER A 944 -3.67 0.99 6.33
C SER A 944 -4.03 -0.50 6.40
N TYR A 945 -3.05 -1.41 6.38
CA TYR A 945 -3.32 -2.84 6.17
C TYR A 945 -3.09 -3.69 7.42
N ILE A 946 -2.09 -3.35 8.24
CA ILE A 946 -1.78 -4.10 9.45
C ILE A 946 -2.59 -3.56 10.61
N ASN A 947 -3.73 -4.19 10.89
CA ASN A 947 -4.68 -3.77 11.92
C ASN A 947 -4.67 -4.64 13.19
N CYS A 948 -3.68 -5.54 13.31
CA CYS A 948 -3.62 -6.58 14.32
C CYS A 948 -2.45 -6.45 15.31
N LEU A 949 -1.63 -5.39 15.24
CA LEU A 949 -0.43 -5.26 16.10
C LEU A 949 -0.74 -5.37 17.59
N TYR A 950 -1.86 -4.78 18.03
CA TYR A 950 -2.29 -4.79 19.42
C TYR A 950 -2.57 -6.22 19.95
N LEU A 951 -2.84 -7.19 19.07
CA LEU A 951 -3.05 -8.60 19.44
C LEU A 951 -1.74 -9.32 19.80
N TRP A 952 -0.60 -8.83 19.28
CA TRP A 952 0.70 -9.48 19.44
C TRP A 952 1.61 -8.76 20.44
N MET A 953 1.09 -7.72 21.10
CA MET A 953 1.86 -7.01 22.11
C MET A 953 2.02 -7.87 23.36
N PRO A 954 3.12 -7.68 24.13
CA PRO A 954 3.24 -8.28 25.44
C PRO A 954 2.03 -7.92 26.29
N GLN A 955 1.37 -8.94 26.83
CA GLN A 955 0.20 -8.75 27.68
C GLN A 955 0.60 -7.98 28.95
N VAL A 956 -0.30 -7.11 29.40
CA VAL A 956 -0.12 -6.42 30.68
C VAL A 956 -0.22 -7.46 31.80
N ALA A 957 0.76 -7.50 32.70
CA ALA A 957 0.78 -8.47 33.80
C ALA A 957 -0.52 -8.38 34.60
N ALA A 958 -1.21 -9.52 34.77
CA ALA A 958 -2.40 -9.59 35.61
C ALA A 958 -2.01 -9.17 37.03
N SER A 959 -2.64 -8.12 37.55
CA SER A 959 -2.33 -7.67 38.91
C SER A 959 -2.68 -8.79 39.89
N SER A 960 -1.69 -9.26 40.65
CA SER A 960 -1.89 -10.22 41.72
C SER A 960 -2.86 -9.64 42.75
N SER A 961 -3.99 -10.33 42.93
CA SER A 961 -4.87 -10.29 44.12
C SER A 961 -5.40 -8.91 44.57
N THR A 962 -6.65 -8.57 44.19
CA THR A 962 -7.72 -7.94 45.03
C THR A 962 -8.90 -7.42 44.17
N ASP A 963 -9.38 -8.19 43.18
CA ASP A 963 -10.39 -7.72 42.20
C ASP A 963 -11.85 -8.14 42.52
N SER A 964 -12.13 -8.73 43.68
CA SER A 964 -13.49 -9.21 44.01
C SER A 964 -14.51 -8.11 44.38
N HIS A 965 -14.11 -6.83 44.45
CA HIS A 965 -14.97 -5.73 44.95
C HIS A 965 -14.91 -4.42 44.16
N LEU A 966 -14.56 -4.45 42.87
CA LEU A 966 -14.64 -3.24 42.04
C LEU A 966 -16.10 -2.96 41.63
N PRO A 967 -16.57 -1.70 41.73
CA PRO A 967 -17.90 -1.32 41.26
C PRO A 967 -18.05 -1.57 39.75
N PRO A 968 -19.29 -1.67 39.22
CA PRO A 968 -19.51 -1.83 37.79
C PRO A 968 -18.85 -0.69 37.01
N LEU A 969 -17.89 -1.04 36.17
CA LEU A 969 -17.13 -0.08 35.37
C LEU A 969 -17.96 0.41 34.18
N ARG A 970 -17.89 1.72 33.89
CA ARG A 970 -18.45 2.33 32.70
C ARG A 970 -17.59 2.01 31.48
N ALA A 971 -17.64 0.76 31.04
CA ALA A 971 -16.95 0.25 29.87
C ALA A 971 -17.96 -0.32 28.86
N LEU A 972 -17.64 -0.23 27.57
CA LEU A 972 -18.35 -1.01 26.56
C LEU A 972 -17.96 -2.47 26.73
N ASN A 973 -18.93 -3.33 27.07
CA ASN A 973 -18.67 -4.73 27.36
C ASN A 973 -18.93 -5.61 26.13
N LEU A 974 -17.87 -5.97 25.41
CA LEU A 974 -17.97 -6.87 24.26
C LEU A 974 -18.20 -8.32 24.68
N ASP A 975 -17.85 -8.71 25.91
CA ASP A 975 -18.13 -10.05 26.45
C ASP A 975 -19.64 -10.31 26.61
N ALA A 976 -20.46 -9.27 26.62
CA ALA A 976 -21.92 -9.36 26.75
C ALA A 976 -22.65 -9.40 25.39
N ILE A 977 -21.93 -9.26 24.27
CA ILE A 977 -22.53 -9.31 22.93
C ILE A 977 -22.95 -10.75 22.65
N GLN A 978 -24.21 -10.93 22.22
CA GLN A 978 -24.69 -12.24 21.78
C GLN A 978 -24.01 -12.62 20.46
N LEU A 979 -23.52 -13.86 20.39
CA LEU A 979 -22.89 -14.42 19.20
C LEU A 979 -23.94 -15.12 18.34
N ASP A 980 -23.78 -15.07 17.01
CA ASP A 980 -24.65 -15.74 16.05
C ASP A 980 -24.39 -17.26 16.06
N PRO A 981 -25.32 -18.09 16.54
CA PRO A 981 -25.16 -19.54 16.53
C PRO A 981 -25.17 -20.13 15.11
N GLY A 982 -25.65 -19.38 14.11
CA GLY A 982 -25.67 -19.74 12.70
C GLY A 982 -24.47 -19.22 11.89
N TYR A 983 -23.44 -18.68 12.55
CA TYR A 983 -22.21 -18.22 11.90
C TYR A 983 -21.55 -19.37 11.13
N LEU A 984 -21.22 -19.14 9.84
CA LEU A 984 -20.68 -20.13 8.89
C LEU A 984 -21.58 -21.34 8.56
N ILE A 985 -22.79 -21.45 9.13
CA ILE A 985 -23.67 -22.63 8.98
C ILE A 985 -24.76 -22.42 7.90
N GLY A 986 -25.06 -21.18 7.51
CA GLY A 986 -26.19 -20.86 6.62
C GLY A 986 -25.87 -20.83 5.12
N GLN A 987 -26.58 -21.63 4.32
CA GLN A 987 -26.62 -21.49 2.86
C GLN A 987 -27.53 -20.33 2.45
N ARG A 988 -27.03 -19.40 1.63
CA ARG A 988 -27.86 -18.44 0.91
C ARG A 988 -28.42 -19.15 -0.32
N GLN A 989 -29.75 -19.18 -0.51
CA GLN A 989 -30.32 -19.61 -1.79
C GLN A 989 -29.81 -18.64 -2.87
N ALA A 990 -28.96 -19.15 -3.78
CA ALA A 990 -28.51 -18.38 -4.92
C ALA A 990 -29.71 -18.06 -5.79
N GLU A 991 -29.87 -16.79 -6.19
CA GLU A 991 -30.76 -16.43 -7.29
C GLU A 991 -30.21 -17.12 -8.55
N VAL A 992 -30.90 -18.18 -8.96
CA VAL A 992 -30.62 -18.91 -10.20
C VAL A 992 -30.75 -17.92 -11.35
N THR A 993 -29.62 -17.42 -11.82
CA THR A 993 -29.60 -16.59 -13.02
C THR A 993 -29.86 -17.53 -14.20
N GLN A 994 -30.83 -17.17 -15.03
CA GLN A 994 -31.32 -17.99 -16.14
C GLN A 994 -30.18 -18.59 -16.98
N ALA A 995 -30.38 -19.86 -17.33
CA ALA A 995 -29.48 -20.69 -18.11
C ALA A 995 -28.87 -19.94 -19.30
N ALA A 996 -27.54 -19.97 -19.37
CA ALA A 996 -26.79 -19.45 -20.49
C ALA A 996 -27.28 -20.07 -21.81
N SER A 997 -27.45 -19.21 -22.82
CA SER A 997 -27.60 -19.58 -24.22
C SER A 997 -26.61 -20.69 -24.59
N ILE A 998 -27.12 -21.81 -25.12
CA ILE A 998 -26.28 -22.90 -25.62
C ILE A 998 -25.45 -22.33 -26.77
N GLU A 999 -24.12 -22.33 -26.62
CA GLU A 999 -23.21 -21.86 -27.67
C GLU A 999 -23.52 -22.55 -29.02
N PRO A 1000 -23.49 -21.82 -30.15
CA PRO A 1000 -23.80 -22.38 -31.47
C PRO A 1000 -22.95 -23.61 -31.80
N LEU A 1001 -23.55 -24.62 -32.43
CA LEU A 1001 -22.89 -25.89 -32.75
C LEU A 1001 -21.65 -25.70 -33.65
N LEU A 1002 -21.70 -24.72 -34.55
CA LEU A 1002 -20.56 -24.33 -35.40
C LEU A 1002 -19.33 -23.93 -34.57
N LEU A 1003 -19.53 -23.09 -33.55
CA LEU A 1003 -18.47 -22.65 -32.66
C LEU A 1003 -17.89 -23.81 -31.85
N ARG A 1004 -18.77 -24.69 -31.34
CA ARG A 1004 -18.38 -25.92 -30.62
C ARG A 1004 -17.55 -26.86 -31.50
N TYR A 1005 -17.96 -27.10 -32.76
CA TYR A 1005 -17.25 -27.96 -33.70
C TYR A 1005 -15.87 -27.40 -34.09
N LEU A 1006 -15.74 -26.10 -34.36
CA LEU A 1006 -14.44 -25.51 -34.67
C LEU A 1006 -13.50 -25.49 -33.45
N ARG A 1007 -14.02 -25.27 -32.25
CA ARG A 1007 -13.24 -25.43 -31.01
C ARG A 1007 -12.78 -26.87 -30.81
N PHE A 1008 -13.66 -27.85 -31.01
CA PHE A 1008 -13.32 -29.28 -30.99
C PHE A 1008 -12.17 -29.60 -31.95
N LEU A 1009 -12.29 -29.20 -33.22
CA LEU A 1009 -11.24 -29.42 -34.22
C LEU A 1009 -9.93 -28.71 -33.85
N ARG A 1010 -9.99 -27.49 -33.29
CA ARG A 1010 -8.80 -26.77 -32.81
C ARG A 1010 -8.09 -27.52 -31.69
N LEU A 1011 -8.83 -28.10 -30.74
CA LEU A 1011 -8.26 -28.89 -29.63
C LEU A 1011 -7.49 -30.11 -30.16
N LEU A 1012 -7.99 -30.76 -31.20
CA LEU A 1012 -7.29 -31.85 -31.88
C LEU A 1012 -5.98 -31.36 -32.53
N VAL A 1013 -5.97 -30.17 -33.15
CA VAL A 1013 -4.75 -29.59 -33.75
C VAL A 1013 -3.66 -29.32 -32.72
N ILE A 1014 -4.02 -28.90 -31.52
CA ILE A 1014 -3.06 -28.64 -30.43
C ILE A 1014 -2.70 -29.91 -29.62
N GLY A 1015 -3.13 -31.10 -30.08
CA GLY A 1015 -2.71 -32.40 -29.55
C GLY A 1015 -3.59 -33.01 -28.46
N GLN A 1016 -4.81 -32.50 -28.23
CA GLN A 1016 -5.75 -33.14 -27.30
C GLN A 1016 -6.32 -34.43 -27.88
N THR A 1017 -6.63 -35.40 -27.02
CA THR A 1017 -7.35 -36.64 -27.41
C THR A 1017 -8.79 -36.32 -27.80
N GLU A 1018 -9.38 -37.10 -28.72
CA GLU A 1018 -10.76 -36.92 -29.18
C GLU A 1018 -11.80 -36.87 -28.04
N MET A 1019 -11.67 -37.76 -27.05
CA MET A 1019 -12.55 -37.79 -25.88
C MET A 1019 -12.50 -36.48 -25.08
N LYS A 1020 -11.30 -36.01 -24.71
CA LYS A 1020 -11.10 -34.75 -24.00
C LYS A 1020 -11.51 -33.53 -24.84
N ALA A 1021 -11.23 -33.54 -26.14
CA ALA A 1021 -11.63 -32.48 -27.03
C ALA A 1021 -13.15 -32.37 -27.13
N ALA A 1022 -13.85 -33.51 -27.22
CA ALA A 1022 -15.31 -33.57 -27.31
C ALA A 1022 -15.96 -33.06 -26.01
N GLU A 1023 -15.53 -33.59 -24.87
CA GLU A 1023 -15.98 -33.16 -23.55
C GLU A 1023 -15.82 -31.64 -23.37
N HIS A 1024 -14.63 -31.10 -23.66
CA HIS A 1024 -14.36 -29.69 -23.42
C HIS A 1024 -15.02 -28.74 -24.42
N ALA A 1025 -15.18 -29.14 -25.68
CA ALA A 1025 -15.94 -28.37 -26.66
C ALA A 1025 -17.45 -28.54 -26.50
N LYS A 1026 -17.89 -29.27 -25.45
CA LYS A 1026 -19.28 -29.68 -25.20
C LYS A 1026 -19.88 -30.43 -26.37
N VAL A 1027 -19.09 -31.14 -27.18
CA VAL A 1027 -19.55 -31.94 -28.32
C VAL A 1027 -19.87 -33.35 -27.83
N SER A 1028 -21.08 -33.84 -28.08
CA SER A 1028 -21.47 -35.20 -27.71
C SER A 1028 -20.69 -36.24 -28.52
N ALA A 1029 -20.62 -37.48 -28.00
CA ALA A 1029 -19.95 -38.57 -28.72
C ALA A 1029 -20.55 -38.80 -30.12
N HIS A 1030 -21.87 -38.67 -30.27
CA HIS A 1030 -22.55 -38.78 -31.55
C HIS A 1030 -22.18 -37.64 -32.52
N GLU A 1031 -22.16 -36.40 -32.02
CA GLU A 1031 -21.75 -35.23 -32.79
C GLU A 1031 -20.27 -35.31 -33.24
N ALA A 1032 -19.37 -35.74 -32.35
CA ALA A 1032 -17.94 -35.92 -32.65
C ALA A 1032 -17.74 -37.02 -33.71
N GLN A 1033 -18.44 -38.14 -33.59
CA GLN A 1033 -18.42 -39.23 -34.56
C GLN A 1033 -18.97 -38.79 -35.93
N ALA A 1034 -20.09 -38.06 -35.95
CA ALA A 1034 -20.69 -37.53 -37.17
C ALA A 1034 -19.71 -36.58 -37.89
N LEU A 1035 -19.11 -35.64 -37.15
CA LEU A 1035 -18.12 -34.71 -37.69
C LEU A 1035 -16.86 -35.46 -38.19
N GLY A 1036 -16.35 -36.41 -37.40
CA GLY A 1036 -15.22 -37.26 -37.78
C GLY A 1036 -15.48 -38.03 -39.07
N ALA A 1037 -16.68 -38.60 -39.24
CA ALA A 1037 -17.07 -39.32 -40.45
C ALA A 1037 -17.10 -38.39 -41.68
N GLN A 1038 -17.59 -37.16 -41.54
CA GLN A 1038 -17.60 -36.20 -42.65
C GLN A 1038 -16.18 -35.71 -42.99
N MET A 1039 -15.32 -35.47 -42.00
CA MET A 1039 -13.91 -35.14 -42.26
C MET A 1039 -13.18 -36.28 -42.96
N ALA A 1040 -13.45 -37.54 -42.56
CA ALA A 1040 -12.88 -38.73 -43.20
C ALA A 1040 -13.31 -38.87 -44.67
N LYS A 1041 -14.59 -38.61 -44.99
CA LYS A 1041 -15.09 -38.61 -46.37
C LYS A 1041 -14.39 -37.57 -47.24
N ALA A 1042 -14.21 -36.33 -46.74
CA ALA A 1042 -13.46 -35.31 -47.46
C ALA A 1042 -11.98 -35.67 -47.62
N ALA A 1043 -11.36 -36.27 -46.61
CA ALA A 1043 -9.97 -36.70 -46.67
C ALA A 1043 -9.76 -37.84 -47.69
N ALA A 1044 -10.65 -38.83 -47.70
CA ALA A 1044 -10.64 -39.94 -48.65
C ALA A 1044 -10.82 -39.43 -50.09
N ARG A 1045 -11.67 -38.43 -50.32
CA ARG A 1045 -11.89 -37.85 -51.65
C ARG A 1045 -10.64 -37.18 -52.23
N LEU A 1046 -9.76 -36.64 -51.39
CA LEU A 1046 -8.54 -35.95 -51.80
C LEU A 1046 -7.34 -36.89 -52.01
N ALA A 1047 -7.45 -38.17 -51.65
CA ALA A 1047 -6.38 -39.15 -51.78
C ALA A 1047 -6.77 -40.31 -52.69
N ALA A 1048 -5.85 -40.77 -53.55
CA ALA A 1048 -6.10 -41.90 -54.45
C ALA A 1048 -6.14 -43.29 -53.75
N ASP A 1049 -5.93 -43.34 -52.43
CA ASP A 1049 -5.84 -44.58 -51.65
C ASP A 1049 -6.56 -44.41 -50.28
N GLU A 1050 -7.76 -45.00 -50.16
CA GLU A 1050 -8.67 -44.87 -49.01
C GLU A 1050 -8.06 -45.33 -47.66
N LYS A 1051 -7.01 -46.16 -47.69
CA LYS A 1051 -6.48 -46.82 -46.48
C LYS A 1051 -5.45 -45.99 -45.70
N ARG A 1052 -5.04 -44.81 -46.18
CA ARG A 1052 -3.88 -44.06 -45.64
C ARG A 1052 -4.20 -42.84 -44.78
N PHE A 1053 -5.45 -42.41 -44.66
CA PHE A 1053 -5.81 -41.14 -43.99
C PHE A 1053 -6.72 -41.34 -42.76
N GLY A 1054 -6.30 -40.78 -41.61
CA GLY A 1054 -7.18 -40.67 -40.44
C GLY A 1054 -8.17 -39.51 -40.61
N ALA A 1055 -9.32 -39.57 -39.93
CA ALA A 1055 -10.44 -38.63 -40.07
C ALA A 1055 -10.03 -37.15 -40.04
N TYR A 1056 -9.05 -36.79 -39.21
CA TYR A 1056 -8.64 -35.40 -38.98
C TYR A 1056 -7.36 -34.96 -39.70
N LYS A 1057 -6.83 -35.74 -40.66
CA LYS A 1057 -5.59 -35.37 -41.37
C LYS A 1057 -5.67 -34.05 -42.16
N LEU A 1058 -6.87 -33.62 -42.56
CA LEU A 1058 -7.12 -32.31 -43.19
C LEU A 1058 -6.72 -31.14 -42.29
N LEU A 1059 -6.75 -31.34 -40.97
CA LEU A 1059 -6.34 -30.33 -39.99
C LEU A 1059 -4.86 -29.96 -40.11
N GLY A 1060 -4.00 -30.87 -40.57
CA GLY A 1060 -2.57 -30.59 -40.77
C GLY A 1060 -2.28 -29.56 -41.87
N GLY A 1061 -3.27 -29.26 -42.72
CA GLY A 1061 -3.19 -28.22 -43.74
C GLY A 1061 -3.56 -26.81 -43.25
N VAL A 1062 -3.99 -26.67 -42.00
CA VAL A 1062 -4.36 -25.39 -41.38
C VAL A 1062 -3.48 -25.16 -40.15
N SER A 1063 -2.71 -24.08 -40.15
CA SER A 1063 -1.87 -23.74 -38.98
C SER A 1063 -2.71 -23.41 -37.75
N THR A 1064 -2.13 -23.54 -36.55
CA THR A 1064 -2.79 -23.21 -35.27
C THR A 1064 -3.30 -21.77 -35.23
N THR A 1065 -2.53 -20.80 -35.73
CA THR A 1065 -2.95 -19.39 -35.83
C THR A 1065 -4.16 -19.23 -36.73
N ARG A 1066 -4.19 -19.92 -37.87
CA ARG A 1066 -5.31 -19.85 -38.81
C ARG A 1066 -6.55 -20.57 -38.27
N MET A 1067 -6.39 -21.63 -37.50
CA MET A 1067 -7.49 -22.28 -36.81
C MET A 1067 -8.17 -21.36 -35.78
N SER A 1068 -7.40 -20.51 -35.08
CA SER A 1068 -7.98 -19.47 -34.22
C SER A 1068 -8.80 -18.44 -34.99
N ASN A 1069 -8.36 -18.05 -36.20
CA ASN A 1069 -9.15 -17.16 -37.06
C ASN A 1069 -10.48 -17.82 -37.48
N LEU A 1070 -10.48 -19.11 -37.78
CA LEU A 1070 -11.72 -19.84 -38.09
C LEU A 1070 -12.69 -19.87 -36.91
N VAL A 1071 -12.19 -19.99 -35.67
CA VAL A 1071 -13.01 -19.88 -34.46
C VAL A 1071 -13.61 -18.48 -34.31
N GLN A 1072 -12.86 -17.42 -34.64
CA GLN A 1072 -13.37 -16.05 -34.63
C GLN A 1072 -14.47 -15.83 -35.70
N ILE A 1073 -14.27 -16.35 -36.91
CA ILE A 1073 -15.29 -16.33 -37.97
C ILE A 1073 -16.57 -17.01 -37.47
N ALA A 1074 -16.46 -18.17 -36.81
CA ALA A 1074 -17.63 -18.85 -36.23
C ALA A 1074 -18.28 -18.12 -35.04
N GLN A 1075 -17.53 -17.30 -34.30
CA GLN A 1075 -18.10 -16.45 -33.23
C GLN A 1075 -18.91 -15.29 -33.82
N ALA A 1076 -18.50 -14.76 -34.96
CA ALA A 1076 -19.18 -13.69 -35.68
C ALA A 1076 -20.27 -14.18 -36.64
N ALA A 1077 -20.34 -15.50 -36.88
CA ALA A 1077 -21.29 -16.11 -37.81
C ALA A 1077 -22.75 -15.94 -37.35
N ALA A 1078 -23.64 -15.68 -38.30
CA ALA A 1078 -25.08 -15.61 -38.06
C ALA A 1078 -25.67 -17.01 -37.75
N SER A 1079 -26.84 -17.04 -37.10
CA SER A 1079 -27.52 -18.29 -36.78
C SER A 1079 -27.90 -19.08 -38.05
N ILE A 1080 -27.70 -20.40 -37.99
CA ILE A 1080 -28.01 -21.30 -39.09
C ILE A 1080 -29.53 -21.33 -39.30
N PRO A 1081 -30.04 -21.19 -40.54
CA PRO A 1081 -31.46 -21.33 -40.80
C PRO A 1081 -31.96 -22.72 -40.36
N THR A 1082 -33.00 -22.77 -39.53
CA THR A 1082 -33.53 -24.02 -38.92
C THR A 1082 -34.04 -25.05 -39.94
N ASN A 1083 -34.27 -24.64 -41.19
CA ASN A 1083 -34.84 -25.49 -42.25
C ASN A 1083 -33.82 -25.89 -43.33
N LEU A 1084 -32.51 -25.65 -43.12
CA LEU A 1084 -31.49 -25.98 -44.11
C LEU A 1084 -31.09 -27.46 -44.02
N ALA A 1085 -31.55 -28.27 -44.96
CA ALA A 1085 -31.11 -29.66 -45.08
C ALA A 1085 -29.66 -29.74 -45.60
N GLY A 1086 -28.84 -30.61 -45.01
CA GLY A 1086 -27.50 -30.91 -45.53
C GLY A 1086 -27.55 -31.53 -46.94
N LEU A 1087 -26.48 -31.35 -47.71
CA LEU A 1087 -26.31 -31.97 -49.03
C LEU A 1087 -25.97 -33.46 -48.85
N GLU A 1088 -26.85 -34.36 -49.33
CA GLU A 1088 -26.66 -35.82 -49.23
C GLU A 1088 -25.36 -36.28 -49.91
N ASP A 1089 -25.03 -35.69 -51.06
CA ASP A 1089 -23.86 -36.00 -51.89
C ASP A 1089 -22.76 -34.92 -51.86
N TRP A 1090 -22.64 -34.17 -50.76
CA TRP A 1090 -21.72 -33.03 -50.65
C TRP A 1090 -20.25 -33.37 -50.95
N VAL A 1091 -19.81 -34.63 -50.76
CA VAL A 1091 -18.43 -35.03 -51.05
C VAL A 1091 -18.09 -34.89 -52.54
N HIS A 1092 -19.09 -34.97 -53.43
CA HIS A 1092 -18.92 -34.72 -54.86
C HIS A 1092 -18.71 -33.24 -55.17
N THR A 1093 -19.03 -32.33 -54.24
CA THR A 1093 -18.65 -30.92 -54.32
C THR A 1093 -17.18 -30.70 -53.95
N VAL A 1094 -16.41 -31.71 -53.56
CA VAL A 1094 -14.99 -31.57 -53.21
C VAL A 1094 -14.11 -32.02 -54.37
N GLY A 1095 -13.45 -31.06 -55.02
CA GLY A 1095 -12.52 -31.29 -56.12
C GLY A 1095 -11.10 -31.70 -55.67
N PRO A 1096 -10.32 -32.39 -56.52
CA PRO A 1096 -8.97 -32.87 -56.20
C PRO A 1096 -7.98 -31.73 -55.88
N SER A 1097 -8.21 -30.52 -56.39
CA SER A 1097 -7.42 -29.32 -56.07
C SER A 1097 -7.94 -28.59 -54.82
N ARG A 1098 -8.87 -29.19 -54.07
CA ARG A 1098 -9.59 -28.64 -52.90
C ARG A 1098 -10.52 -27.47 -53.26
N GLN A 1099 -11.02 -27.44 -54.49
CA GLN A 1099 -12.02 -26.49 -54.94
C GLN A 1099 -13.43 -27.00 -54.56
N ILE A 1100 -14.35 -26.10 -54.20
CA ILE A 1100 -15.76 -26.48 -53.99
C ILE A 1100 -16.48 -26.40 -55.33
N LEU A 1101 -16.93 -27.54 -55.85
CA LEU A 1101 -17.61 -27.67 -57.14
C LEU A 1101 -19.11 -27.43 -56.98
N LEU A 1102 -19.67 -26.50 -57.75
CA LEU A 1102 -21.10 -26.16 -57.77
C LEU A 1102 -21.64 -26.30 -59.19
N PHE A 1103 -22.61 -27.18 -59.40
CA PHE A 1103 -23.13 -27.52 -60.73
C PHE A 1103 -24.66 -27.74 -60.77
N ASP A 1104 -25.34 -27.74 -59.63
CA ASP A 1104 -26.80 -27.77 -59.54
C ASP A 1104 -27.36 -26.63 -58.66
N GLN A 1105 -28.70 -26.47 -58.64
CA GLN A 1105 -29.34 -25.34 -57.96
C GLN A 1105 -29.26 -25.50 -56.43
N ALA A 1106 -29.41 -26.73 -55.93
CA ALA A 1106 -29.39 -27.01 -54.50
C ALA A 1106 -28.02 -26.68 -53.88
N GLN A 1107 -26.93 -26.99 -54.60
CA GLN A 1107 -25.57 -26.65 -54.21
C GLN A 1107 -25.31 -25.14 -54.21
N LEU A 1108 -25.83 -24.42 -55.21
CA LEU A 1108 -25.71 -22.96 -55.29
C LEU A 1108 -26.48 -22.28 -54.15
N ASP A 1109 -27.69 -22.74 -53.85
CA ASP A 1109 -28.50 -22.22 -52.74
C ASP A 1109 -27.85 -22.54 -51.38
N PHE A 1110 -27.31 -23.75 -51.22
CA PHE A 1110 -26.58 -24.17 -50.02
C PHE A 1110 -25.28 -23.37 -49.83
N PHE A 1111 -24.55 -23.09 -50.92
CA PHE A 1111 -23.38 -22.21 -50.91
C PHE A 1111 -23.75 -20.77 -50.56
N LYS A 1112 -24.88 -20.25 -51.05
CA LYS A 1112 -25.37 -18.92 -50.66
C LYS A 1112 -25.66 -18.85 -49.17
N ALA A 1113 -26.34 -19.85 -48.62
CA ALA A 1113 -26.63 -19.94 -47.19
C ALA A 1113 -25.35 -20.01 -46.34
N PHE A 1114 -24.38 -20.81 -46.77
CA PHE A 1114 -23.05 -20.90 -46.15
C PHE A 1114 -22.33 -19.54 -46.13
N SER A 1115 -22.25 -18.86 -47.28
CA SER A 1115 -21.56 -17.57 -47.38
C SER A 1115 -22.24 -16.49 -46.54
N LEU A 1116 -23.57 -16.45 -46.51
CA LEU A 1116 -24.32 -15.51 -45.66
C LEU A 1116 -24.11 -15.78 -44.17
N ALA A 1117 -24.14 -17.06 -43.75
CA ALA A 1117 -23.97 -17.42 -42.34
C ALA A 1117 -22.57 -17.06 -41.83
N MET A 1118 -21.54 -17.21 -42.66
CA MET A 1118 -20.16 -16.86 -42.32
C MET A 1118 -19.82 -15.38 -42.60
N ASN A 1119 -20.78 -14.58 -43.08
CA ASN A 1119 -20.60 -13.20 -43.51
C ASN A 1119 -19.51 -13.02 -44.60
N PHE A 1120 -19.32 -14.02 -45.46
CA PHE A 1120 -18.41 -13.94 -46.59
C PHE A 1120 -19.03 -13.17 -47.76
N THR A 1121 -18.21 -12.41 -48.46
CA THR A 1121 -18.59 -11.63 -49.65
C THR A 1121 -17.74 -12.00 -50.88
N GLY A 1122 -17.98 -11.33 -52.02
CA GLY A 1122 -17.11 -11.45 -53.19
C GLY A 1122 -15.67 -11.01 -52.97
N ASP A 1123 -15.37 -10.36 -51.84
CA ASP A 1123 -13.99 -10.07 -51.44
C ASP A 1123 -13.29 -11.25 -50.74
N ASP A 1124 -14.05 -12.24 -50.25
CA ASP A 1124 -13.54 -13.42 -49.54
C ASP A 1124 -13.52 -14.67 -50.40
N LEU A 1125 -14.59 -14.88 -51.17
CA LEU A 1125 -14.84 -16.07 -51.98
C LEU A 1125 -15.18 -15.71 -53.42
N TRP A 1126 -14.57 -16.42 -54.37
CA TRP A 1126 -14.87 -16.29 -55.79
C TRP A 1126 -15.46 -17.57 -56.35
N LEU A 1127 -16.50 -17.43 -57.16
CA LEU A 1127 -17.07 -18.45 -58.02
C LEU A 1127 -16.46 -18.31 -59.42
N VAL A 1128 -15.59 -19.23 -59.80
CA VAL A 1128 -14.82 -19.16 -61.04
C VAL A 1128 -15.41 -20.09 -62.09
N SER A 1129 -15.75 -19.52 -63.24
CA SER A 1129 -16.30 -20.26 -64.39
C SER A 1129 -15.29 -20.40 -65.53
N GLY A 1130 -15.56 -21.33 -66.47
CA GLY A 1130 -14.76 -21.52 -67.68
C GLY A 1130 -14.78 -20.31 -68.63
N SER A 1131 -14.15 -20.44 -69.80
CA SER A 1131 -14.14 -19.37 -70.82
C SER A 1131 -15.53 -19.01 -71.38
N THR A 1132 -16.48 -19.93 -71.27
CA THR A 1132 -17.89 -19.76 -71.63
C THR A 1132 -18.74 -20.38 -70.52
N LEU A 1133 -19.53 -19.57 -69.81
CA LEU A 1133 -20.46 -20.05 -68.79
C LEU A 1133 -21.77 -20.50 -69.47
N HIS A 1134 -22.17 -21.76 -69.27
CA HIS A 1134 -23.41 -22.28 -69.84
C HIS A 1134 -24.63 -21.44 -69.40
N PRO A 1135 -25.55 -21.06 -70.33
CA PRO A 1135 -26.69 -20.20 -70.01
C PRO A 1135 -27.58 -20.72 -68.88
N GLY A 1136 -27.76 -22.05 -68.78
CA GLY A 1136 -28.50 -22.68 -67.69
C GLY A 1136 -27.86 -22.43 -66.32
N LEU A 1137 -26.54 -22.60 -66.22
CA LEU A 1137 -25.81 -22.39 -64.98
C LEU A 1137 -25.72 -20.90 -64.62
N SER A 1138 -25.58 -20.03 -65.63
CA SER A 1138 -25.66 -18.57 -65.44
C SER A 1138 -27.02 -18.14 -64.87
N LYS A 1139 -28.13 -18.75 -65.30
CA LYS A 1139 -29.46 -18.48 -64.76
C LYS A 1139 -29.57 -18.93 -63.31
N MET A 1140 -29.08 -20.12 -63.00
CA MET A 1140 -29.09 -20.69 -61.65
C MET A 1140 -28.30 -19.84 -60.63
N ILE A 1141 -27.13 -19.33 -61.02
CA ILE A 1141 -26.31 -18.42 -60.19
C ILE A 1141 -27.04 -17.09 -59.93
N GLN A 1142 -27.73 -16.56 -60.94
CA GLN A 1142 -28.54 -15.35 -60.77
C GLN A 1142 -29.72 -15.60 -59.84
N THR A 1143 -30.42 -16.73 -59.98
CA THR A 1143 -31.54 -17.12 -59.10
C THR A 1143 -31.09 -17.31 -57.65
N ALA A 1144 -29.90 -17.87 -57.43
CA ALA A 1144 -29.30 -18.02 -56.08
C ALA A 1144 -28.75 -16.69 -55.49
N GLY A 1145 -28.77 -15.59 -56.25
CA GLY A 1145 -28.22 -14.30 -55.79
C GLY A 1145 -26.70 -14.31 -55.58
N LEU A 1146 -25.97 -15.05 -56.42
CA LEU A 1146 -24.51 -15.24 -56.34
C LEU A 1146 -23.74 -14.53 -57.46
N LYS A 1147 -24.41 -13.63 -58.21
CA LYS A 1147 -23.81 -12.92 -59.35
C LYS A 1147 -22.54 -12.13 -58.96
N ASP A 1148 -22.52 -11.53 -57.78
CA ASP A 1148 -21.42 -10.69 -57.30
C ASP A 1148 -20.17 -11.49 -56.89
N TYR A 1149 -20.28 -12.82 -56.84
CA TYR A 1149 -19.17 -13.74 -56.57
C TYR A 1149 -18.56 -14.28 -57.88
N LEU A 1150 -19.21 -14.07 -59.03
CA LEU A 1150 -18.87 -14.74 -60.28
C LEU A 1150 -17.71 -14.04 -61.01
N HIS A 1151 -16.66 -14.81 -61.30
CA HIS A 1151 -15.48 -14.34 -62.03
C HIS A 1151 -15.13 -15.30 -63.18
N ALA A 1152 -14.45 -14.77 -64.20
CA ALA A 1152 -13.96 -15.58 -65.30
C ALA A 1152 -12.64 -16.24 -64.89
N LYS A 1153 -12.37 -17.44 -65.42
CA LYS A 1153 -11.08 -18.14 -65.24
C LYS A 1153 -9.86 -17.24 -65.52
N GLN A 1154 -9.99 -16.32 -66.46
CA GLN A 1154 -8.92 -15.42 -66.87
C GLN A 1154 -8.50 -14.46 -65.75
N ASP A 1155 -9.41 -14.14 -64.82
CA ASP A 1155 -9.21 -13.23 -63.69
C ASP A 1155 -8.36 -13.86 -62.57
N VAL A 1156 -8.26 -15.19 -62.54
CA VAL A 1156 -7.52 -15.95 -61.51
C VAL A 1156 -6.11 -16.32 -61.98
N GLY A 1157 -5.92 -16.50 -63.29
CA GLY A 1157 -4.61 -16.74 -63.89
C GLY A 1157 -4.59 -17.85 -64.95
N ARG A 1158 -3.65 -17.76 -65.89
CA ARG A 1158 -3.56 -18.67 -67.05
C ARG A 1158 -3.28 -20.13 -66.70
N THR A 1159 -2.65 -20.40 -65.54
CA THR A 1159 -2.31 -21.75 -65.06
C THR A 1159 -3.39 -22.39 -64.18
N PHE A 1160 -4.43 -21.64 -63.80
CA PHE A 1160 -5.51 -22.15 -62.97
C PHE A 1160 -6.31 -23.22 -63.73
N GLN A 1161 -6.62 -24.34 -63.09
CA GLN A 1161 -7.45 -25.41 -63.66
C GLN A 1161 -8.71 -25.57 -62.82
N LEU A 1162 -9.86 -25.69 -63.49
CA LEU A 1162 -11.14 -25.96 -62.87
C LEU A 1162 -11.23 -27.48 -62.63
N ASP A 1163 -11.43 -27.89 -61.38
CA ASP A 1163 -11.69 -29.29 -61.05
C ASP A 1163 -12.96 -29.78 -61.76
N VAL A 1164 -13.03 -31.06 -62.10
CA VAL A 1164 -14.23 -31.66 -62.71
C VAL A 1164 -15.00 -32.41 -61.63
N ALA A 1165 -16.31 -32.16 -61.52
CA ALA A 1165 -17.18 -32.96 -60.67
C ALA A 1165 -17.29 -34.36 -61.25
N ARG A 1166 -16.80 -35.37 -60.51
CA ARG A 1166 -16.83 -36.78 -60.88
C ARG A 1166 -17.67 -37.55 -59.87
N PHE A 1167 -18.71 -38.21 -60.35
CA PHE A 1167 -19.60 -39.06 -59.55
C PHE A 1167 -19.12 -40.52 -59.60
N ASP A 1168 -19.49 -41.32 -58.62
CA ASP A 1168 -19.04 -42.71 -58.56
C ASP A 1168 -19.84 -43.62 -59.50
N ARG A 1169 -19.10 -44.53 -60.12
CA ARG A 1169 -19.42 -45.62 -61.08
C ARG A 1169 -20.88 -45.81 -61.57
N PRO A 1170 -21.13 -45.73 -62.89
CA PRO A 1170 -20.20 -45.28 -63.93
C PRO A 1170 -19.87 -43.79 -63.72
N PRO A 1171 -18.63 -43.34 -63.98
CA PRO A 1171 -18.25 -41.96 -63.70
C PRO A 1171 -18.94 -41.01 -64.67
N TRP A 1172 -20.06 -40.45 -64.24
CA TRP A 1172 -20.63 -39.27 -64.87
C TRP A 1172 -19.77 -38.06 -64.47
N GLY A 1173 -19.56 -37.14 -65.40
CA GLY A 1173 -18.90 -35.87 -65.13
C GLY A 1173 -19.85 -34.73 -65.47
N ALA A 1174 -19.90 -33.70 -64.63
CA ALA A 1174 -20.55 -32.44 -64.99
C ALA A 1174 -19.48 -31.49 -65.56
N PRO A 1175 -19.29 -31.40 -66.89
CA PRO A 1175 -18.31 -30.50 -67.48
C PRO A 1175 -18.70 -29.03 -67.31
N GLU A 1176 -20.00 -28.74 -67.20
CA GLU A 1176 -20.51 -27.41 -66.87
C GLU A 1176 -20.62 -27.26 -65.35
N ARG A 1177 -19.74 -26.44 -64.76
CA ARG A 1177 -19.71 -26.14 -63.32
C ARG A 1177 -19.07 -24.79 -63.05
N VAL A 1178 -19.25 -24.31 -61.83
CA VAL A 1178 -18.46 -23.22 -61.25
C VAL A 1178 -17.72 -23.77 -60.04
N VAL A 1179 -16.54 -23.23 -59.75
CA VAL A 1179 -15.79 -23.62 -58.56
C VAL A 1179 -15.65 -22.46 -57.59
N ALA A 1180 -15.92 -22.70 -56.31
CA ALA A 1180 -15.64 -21.73 -55.26
C ALA A 1180 -14.19 -21.87 -54.79
N ILE A 1181 -13.48 -20.75 -54.74
CA ILE A 1181 -12.12 -20.62 -54.23
C ILE A 1181 -12.00 -19.44 -53.26
N VAL A 1182 -10.96 -19.49 -52.43
CA VAL A 1182 -10.58 -18.39 -51.54
C VAL A 1182 -9.77 -17.34 -52.29
N ARG A 1183 -9.95 -16.06 -51.93
CA ARG A 1183 -9.11 -14.97 -52.43
C ARG A 1183 -7.95 -14.73 -51.46
N GLU A 1184 -6.75 -14.53 -52.00
CA GLU A 1184 -5.56 -14.31 -51.16
C GLU A 1184 -5.68 -13.11 -50.20
N SER A 1185 -6.49 -12.10 -50.54
CA SER A 1185 -6.72 -10.91 -49.71
C SER A 1185 -7.91 -11.01 -48.75
N GLY A 1186 -8.71 -12.09 -48.81
CA GLY A 1186 -9.91 -12.27 -47.99
C GLY A 1186 -9.64 -12.77 -46.56
N GLU A 1187 -10.73 -12.98 -45.81
CA GLU A 1187 -10.72 -13.57 -44.46
C GLU A 1187 -10.09 -14.97 -44.44
N LEU A 1188 -10.40 -15.80 -45.45
CA LEU A 1188 -9.81 -17.13 -45.67
C LEU A 1188 -8.53 -17.05 -46.52
N ARG A 1189 -7.48 -17.78 -46.13
CA ARG A 1189 -6.16 -17.71 -46.78
C ARG A 1189 -5.73 -19.00 -47.47
N GLY A 1190 -6.53 -20.06 -47.38
CA GLY A 1190 -6.20 -21.34 -48.01
C GLY A 1190 -7.41 -22.21 -48.29
N SER A 1191 -7.30 -23.08 -49.29
CA SER A 1191 -8.37 -24.01 -49.68
C SER A 1191 -8.66 -25.07 -48.62
N PHE A 1192 -7.71 -25.38 -47.74
CA PHE A 1192 -7.97 -26.23 -46.56
C PHE A 1192 -8.95 -25.59 -45.57
N GLU A 1193 -8.89 -24.27 -45.40
CA GLU A 1193 -9.78 -23.54 -44.48
C GLU A 1193 -11.22 -23.55 -45.00
N LEU A 1194 -11.37 -23.26 -46.30
CA LEU A 1194 -12.67 -23.30 -46.99
C LEU A 1194 -13.28 -24.70 -46.95
N LEU A 1195 -12.50 -25.73 -47.25
CA LEU A 1195 -12.97 -27.12 -47.22
C LEU A 1195 -13.38 -27.55 -45.80
N LEU A 1196 -12.62 -27.15 -44.78
CA LEU A 1196 -12.92 -27.46 -43.39
C LEU A 1196 -14.24 -26.83 -42.95
N LEU A 1197 -14.44 -25.53 -43.21
CA LEU A 1197 -15.68 -24.84 -42.91
C LEU A 1197 -16.87 -25.44 -43.67
N TRP A 1198 -16.69 -25.77 -44.95
CA TRP A 1198 -17.73 -26.40 -45.78
C TRP A 1198 -18.18 -27.75 -45.23
N ALA A 1199 -17.23 -28.57 -44.80
CA ALA A 1199 -17.49 -29.88 -44.24
C ALA A 1199 -18.15 -29.81 -42.85
N VAL A 1200 -17.72 -28.87 -42.01
CA VAL A 1200 -18.36 -28.55 -40.71
C VAL A 1200 -19.79 -28.06 -40.93
N TRP A 1201 -19.99 -27.14 -41.87
CA TRP A 1201 -21.31 -26.59 -42.24
C TRP A 1201 -22.28 -27.69 -42.67
N ASN A 1202 -21.84 -28.59 -43.56
CA ASN A 1202 -22.66 -29.72 -43.99
C ASN A 1202 -22.98 -30.70 -42.85
N THR A 1203 -22.03 -30.93 -41.94
CA THR A 1203 -22.26 -31.77 -40.76
C THR A 1203 -23.37 -31.20 -39.88
N ILE A 1204 -23.36 -29.89 -39.66
CA ILE A 1204 -24.37 -29.22 -38.82
C ILE A 1204 -25.75 -29.27 -39.48
N ALA A 1205 -25.84 -28.99 -40.78
CA ALA A 1205 -27.08 -29.08 -41.55
C ALA A 1205 -27.64 -30.52 -41.60
N ALA A 1206 -26.77 -31.53 -41.61
CA ALA A 1206 -27.17 -32.94 -41.53
C ALA A 1206 -27.66 -33.33 -40.12
N CYS A 1207 -27.01 -32.85 -39.06
CA CYS A 1207 -27.43 -33.12 -37.67
C CYS A 1207 -28.77 -32.45 -37.31
N ALA A 1208 -29.07 -31.28 -37.90
CA ALA A 1208 -30.37 -30.59 -37.71
C ALA A 1208 -31.58 -31.44 -38.17
N LYS A 1209 -31.37 -32.39 -39.10
CA LYS A 1209 -32.39 -33.32 -39.61
C LYS A 1209 -32.73 -34.45 -38.61
N ILE A 1210 -31.88 -34.72 -37.63
CA ILE A 1210 -32.00 -35.86 -36.69
C ILE A 1210 -32.71 -35.46 -35.39
N GLY A 1211 -32.83 -34.15 -35.10
CA GLY A 1211 -33.50 -33.64 -33.90
C GLY A 1211 -35.00 -33.31 -34.07
N ALA A 1212 -35.61 -33.67 -35.21
CA ALA A 1212 -37.02 -33.41 -35.52
C ALA A 1212 -37.85 -34.68 -35.75
N ASP A 1213 -37.27 -35.86 -35.51
CA ASP A 1213 -37.96 -37.16 -35.47
C ASP A 1213 -37.97 -37.73 -34.04
#